data_AF-A0A7S3TIM6-F1
#
_entry.id   AF-A0A7S3TIM6-F1
#
_cell.length_a   1.000
_cell.length_b   1.000
_cell.length_c   1.000
_cell.angle_alpha   90.00
_cell.angle_beta   90.00
_cell.angle_gamma   90.00
#
_symmetry.space_group_name_H-M   'P 1'
#
loop_
_entity.id
_entity.type
_entity.pdbx_description
1 polymer ?
#
loop_
_entity_poly.entity_id
_entity_poly.type
_entity_poly.pdbx_seq_one_letter_code
_entity_poly.pdbx_strand_id
1 'polypeptide(L)'
;GEPFVVADLGVAAGANAVSVARLVISEFMGRRPGEAISYAFEDLPLNDWTVLAQTVSAAELPCFTSFVPRSFYEPLFPPASLSLSLSFITLHWLSEAPRLSADAVLAMERHTAADVAAEWRDQAHVDLVSFLRLRATELKDGGEGVYLMVGGGAALPVHEWARPPSGGPSIFSVALSRAVAAGDIDEAAAMAASVAYHLRTDDEVRRAAGEVGASLELLDVTSAEVRVAEGRSAEEHADLAWAIHSNSILSSSGIGDEAGERVRLHLRDVVATEFGDSGATISYVSLAVRRRPREANAASEEGAVAPASEAVATAALESRRLPRAAPAGCSYSQRGWDPMWLARALADPARPTFLFGSTPPRDGTTAAEAAQICAKFVARSRAHASDGFIVYDIQDESSRNAESRPFPFRRTIDPSEYAQHFPPASGKSTVLYKACSEADEAAFASWLDGAQRRNHHTLNLVGPSSSGDTPRISMERAAALVNERPGMAFGCVTIAERHLTKGTEHLNLLRKAGYGAKWFISQAVYDAEATIKLLHDYAGECRRRGCTPVKILLTFAPVGRPKTLQFVKWLGVHVPSAVEERILAKANATESKTKEAAVLESIDVCCEALQRILQMAGGCGVPLGLSVESLSGFREEIDGCFELFRRLQATMLDSVCSPWAVRWYRVPVHSMARSHSEEQLAADAGPEMAEEEQAAGSI
;
A
#
# COMPACT_ATOMS: atom_id res chain seq x y z
N GLY A 1 -36.48 1.56 6.82
CA GLY A 1 -36.09 2.72 5.99
C GLY A 1 -34.68 2.50 5.50
N GLU A 2 -34.26 3.22 4.46
CA GLU A 2 -32.84 3.28 4.12
C GLU A 2 -32.05 3.90 5.28
N PRO A 3 -30.82 3.44 5.56
CA PRO A 3 -30.02 3.99 6.64
C PRO A 3 -29.66 5.45 6.37
N PHE A 4 -29.58 6.26 7.43
CA PHE A 4 -29.03 7.61 7.36
C PHE A 4 -27.51 7.49 7.40
N VAL A 5 -26.85 7.88 6.31
CA VAL A 5 -25.40 7.69 6.14
C VAL A 5 -24.72 9.05 6.19
N VAL A 6 -23.78 9.20 7.12
CA VAL A 6 -22.94 10.38 7.30
C VAL A 6 -21.52 10.03 6.88
N ALA A 7 -20.86 10.91 6.13
CA ALA A 7 -19.43 10.86 5.87
C ALA A 7 -18.76 12.09 6.46
N ASP A 8 -17.74 11.92 7.30
CA ASP A 8 -16.89 12.98 7.83
C ASP A 8 -15.51 12.88 7.15
N LEU A 9 -15.16 13.92 6.40
CA LEU A 9 -14.08 13.90 5.42
C LEU A 9 -12.85 14.69 5.92
N GLY A 10 -11.73 14.00 6.06
CA GLY A 10 -10.47 14.48 6.61
C GLY A 10 -10.44 14.51 8.15
N VAL A 11 -10.57 13.34 8.78
CA VAL A 11 -10.78 13.22 10.23
C VAL A 11 -9.50 13.15 11.08
N ALA A 12 -8.33 13.05 10.44
CA ALA A 12 -7.02 12.83 11.02
C ALA A 12 -7.03 11.70 12.07
N ALA A 13 -6.36 11.91 13.21
CA ALA A 13 -6.34 10.98 14.35
C ALA A 13 -7.69 10.86 15.11
N GLY A 14 -8.72 11.62 14.70
CA GLY A 14 -10.09 11.47 15.15
C GLY A 14 -10.50 12.28 16.39
N ALA A 15 -9.57 12.96 17.08
CA ALA A 15 -9.86 13.64 18.36
C ALA A 15 -11.00 14.68 18.26
N ASN A 16 -11.00 15.50 17.20
CA ASN A 16 -12.06 16.46 16.93
C ASN A 16 -13.27 15.79 16.25
N ALA A 17 -13.02 14.87 15.32
CA ALA A 17 -14.06 14.19 14.55
C ALA A 17 -15.05 13.42 15.43
N VAL A 18 -14.60 12.75 16.49
CA VAL A 18 -15.53 12.08 17.42
C VAL A 18 -16.47 13.05 18.15
N SER A 19 -16.02 14.29 18.40
CA SER A 19 -16.87 15.31 19.03
C SER A 19 -17.96 15.79 18.07
N VAL A 20 -17.60 16.00 16.79
CA VAL A 20 -18.57 16.28 15.71
C VAL A 20 -19.54 15.12 15.54
N ALA A 21 -19.04 13.88 15.50
CA ALA A 21 -19.87 12.70 15.38
C ALA A 21 -20.88 12.58 16.53
N ARG A 22 -20.47 12.81 17.78
CA ARG A 22 -21.39 12.82 18.93
C ARG A 22 -22.51 13.84 18.76
N LEU A 23 -22.19 15.06 18.34
CA LEU A 23 -23.18 16.11 18.12
C LEU A 23 -24.20 15.70 17.07
N VAL A 24 -23.73 15.26 15.90
CA VAL A 24 -24.57 14.84 14.77
C VAL A 24 -25.45 13.64 15.15
N ILE A 25 -24.88 12.64 15.80
CA ILE A 25 -25.61 11.43 16.23
C ILE A 25 -26.67 11.79 17.28
N SER A 26 -26.34 12.64 18.25
CA SER A 26 -27.28 13.09 19.28
C SER A 26 -28.47 13.84 18.66
N GLU A 27 -28.20 14.80 17.78
CA GLU A 27 -29.25 15.53 17.06
C GLU A 27 -30.11 14.61 16.19
N PHE A 28 -29.49 13.66 15.48
CA PHE A 28 -30.20 12.69 14.65
C PHE A 28 -31.12 11.81 15.50
N MET A 29 -30.62 11.23 16.59
CA MET A 29 -31.39 10.35 17.46
C MET A 29 -32.52 11.09 18.19
N GLY A 30 -32.31 12.35 18.56
CA GLY A 30 -33.36 13.18 19.16
C GLY A 30 -34.53 13.44 18.22
N ARG A 31 -34.26 13.59 16.91
CA ARG A 31 -35.28 13.85 15.88
C ARG A 31 -35.88 12.58 15.29
N ARG A 32 -35.12 11.49 15.24
CA ARG A 32 -35.51 10.21 14.62
C ARG A 32 -35.20 9.04 15.55
N PRO A 33 -35.90 8.94 16.69
CA PRO A 33 -35.66 7.88 17.67
C PRO A 33 -35.89 6.50 17.05
N GLY A 34 -34.90 5.61 17.19
CA GLY A 34 -34.96 4.22 16.72
C GLY A 34 -34.52 4.00 15.26
N GLU A 35 -34.19 5.04 14.50
CA GLU A 35 -33.58 4.89 13.18
C GLU A 35 -32.07 4.62 13.27
N ALA A 36 -31.55 3.78 12.39
CA ALA A 36 -30.13 3.45 12.33
C ALA A 36 -29.33 4.52 11.57
N ILE A 37 -28.20 4.92 12.15
CA ILE A 37 -27.23 5.84 11.56
C ILE A 37 -25.90 5.12 11.30
N SER A 38 -25.34 5.32 10.11
CA SER A 38 -23.98 4.90 9.74
C SER A 38 -23.09 6.13 9.63
N TYR A 39 -21.92 6.09 10.25
CA TYR A 39 -20.97 7.20 10.29
C TYR A 39 -19.62 6.74 9.72
N ALA A 40 -19.22 7.30 8.59
CA ALA A 40 -17.97 6.99 7.91
C ALA A 40 -16.93 8.06 8.25
N PHE A 41 -15.77 7.62 8.74
CA PHE A 41 -14.60 8.44 8.98
C PHE A 41 -13.65 8.29 7.80
N GLU A 42 -13.44 9.35 7.03
CA GLU A 42 -12.56 9.37 5.86
C GLU A 42 -11.31 10.19 6.12
N ASP A 43 -10.18 9.68 5.62
CA ASP A 43 -8.91 10.40 5.55
C ASP A 43 -8.00 9.74 4.50
N LEU A 44 -6.86 10.37 4.22
CA LEU A 44 -5.84 9.87 3.32
C LEU A 44 -5.33 8.47 3.76
N PRO A 45 -4.94 7.61 2.81
CA PRO A 45 -4.37 6.30 3.10
C PRO A 45 -3.17 6.35 4.05
N LEU A 46 -2.42 7.46 4.06
CA LEU A 46 -1.23 7.68 4.88
C LEU A 46 -1.53 8.08 6.34
N ASN A 47 -2.79 8.31 6.70
CA ASN A 47 -3.19 8.63 8.08
C ASN A 47 -2.83 7.50 9.06
N ASP A 48 -2.70 7.82 10.35
CA ASP A 48 -2.58 6.81 11.40
C ASP A 48 -3.94 6.21 11.74
N TRP A 49 -4.33 5.22 10.95
CA TRP A 49 -5.58 4.46 11.12
C TRP A 49 -5.64 3.71 12.44
N THR A 50 -4.50 3.39 13.07
CA THR A 50 -4.49 2.71 14.37
C THR A 50 -4.96 3.67 15.44
N VAL A 51 -4.40 4.89 15.47
CA VAL A 51 -4.80 5.94 16.41
C VAL A 51 -6.26 6.33 16.18
N LEU A 52 -6.66 6.57 14.94
CA LEU A 52 -8.06 6.91 14.62
C LEU A 52 -9.03 5.82 15.11
N ALA A 53 -8.74 4.54 14.84
CA ALA A 53 -9.59 3.45 15.27
C ALA A 53 -9.69 3.34 16.81
N GLN A 54 -8.58 3.58 17.52
CA GLN A 54 -8.57 3.62 18.99
C GLN A 54 -9.42 4.79 19.52
N THR A 55 -9.26 5.99 18.96
CA THR A 55 -10.02 7.18 19.33
C THR A 55 -11.53 6.97 19.11
N VAL A 56 -11.92 6.46 17.95
CA VAL A 56 -13.33 6.18 17.63
C VAL A 56 -13.90 5.08 18.52
N SER A 57 -13.13 4.02 18.79
CA SER A 57 -13.57 2.94 19.68
C SER A 57 -13.76 3.44 21.11
N ALA A 58 -12.85 4.27 21.63
CA ALA A 58 -12.95 4.85 22.96
C ALA A 58 -14.13 5.83 23.10
N ALA A 59 -14.60 6.39 21.98
CA ALA A 59 -15.74 7.28 21.99
C ALA A 59 -17.09 6.54 22.19
N GLU A 60 -17.16 5.22 21.98
CA GLU A 60 -18.40 4.44 22.17
C GLU A 60 -19.62 5.09 21.46
N LEU A 61 -19.42 5.53 20.21
CA LEU A 61 -20.47 6.20 19.44
C LEU A 61 -21.64 5.23 19.20
N PRO A 62 -22.91 5.62 19.44
CA PRO A 62 -24.05 4.72 19.31
C PRO A 62 -24.50 4.59 17.85
N CYS A 63 -23.59 4.27 16.94
CA CYS A 63 -23.83 4.16 15.50
C CYS A 63 -23.01 3.04 14.87
N PHE A 64 -23.31 2.69 13.62
CA PHE A 64 -22.41 1.85 12.84
C PHE A 64 -21.27 2.72 12.30
N THR A 65 -20.02 2.44 12.68
CA THR A 65 -18.85 3.19 12.22
C THR A 65 -18.12 2.48 11.08
N SER A 66 -17.56 3.24 10.15
CA SER A 66 -16.71 2.72 9.08
C SER A 66 -15.54 3.66 8.81
N PHE A 67 -14.46 3.12 8.23
CA PHE A 67 -13.24 3.86 7.90
C PHE A 67 -13.02 3.81 6.38
N VAL A 68 -12.73 4.97 5.79
CA VAL A 68 -12.56 5.13 4.34
C VAL A 68 -11.15 5.70 4.07
N PRO A 69 -10.15 4.84 3.78
CA PRO A 69 -8.77 5.26 3.53
C PRO A 69 -8.56 5.64 2.06
N ARG A 70 -9.00 6.84 1.67
CA ARG A 70 -8.92 7.37 0.30
C ARG A 70 -8.93 8.89 0.37
N SER A 71 -8.49 9.60 -0.66
CA SER A 71 -8.64 11.05 -0.74
C SER A 71 -10.09 11.46 -1.04
N PHE A 72 -10.61 12.48 -0.36
CA PHE A 72 -11.92 13.06 -0.67
C PHE A 72 -11.98 13.78 -2.01
N TYR A 73 -10.84 13.98 -2.68
CA TYR A 73 -10.75 14.41 -4.08
C TYR A 73 -10.96 13.25 -5.08
N GLU A 74 -11.25 12.05 -4.58
CA GLU A 74 -11.63 10.87 -5.37
C GLU A 74 -13.05 10.39 -5.02
N PRO A 75 -13.67 9.51 -5.84
CA PRO A 75 -14.93 8.86 -5.48
C PRO A 75 -14.80 8.00 -4.21
N LEU A 76 -15.60 8.33 -3.20
CA LEU A 76 -15.60 7.68 -1.89
C LEU A 76 -16.77 6.71 -1.73
N PHE A 77 -17.96 7.11 -2.19
CA PHE A 77 -19.20 6.38 -1.96
C PHE A 77 -19.93 6.04 -3.26
N PRO A 78 -20.79 5.00 -3.27
CA PRO A 78 -21.69 4.78 -4.40
C PRO A 78 -22.60 5.99 -4.65
N PRO A 79 -23.03 6.22 -5.90
CA PRO A 79 -23.98 7.28 -6.21
C PRO A 79 -25.24 7.20 -5.35
N ALA A 80 -25.74 8.36 -4.90
CA ALA A 80 -26.97 8.49 -4.11
C ALA A 80 -27.01 7.60 -2.84
N SER A 81 -25.90 7.52 -2.11
CA SER A 81 -25.80 6.73 -0.88
C SER A 81 -25.65 7.56 0.40
N LEU A 82 -25.16 8.80 0.30
CA LEU A 82 -24.95 9.68 1.45
C LEU A 82 -26.18 10.54 1.78
N SER A 83 -26.52 10.62 3.07
CA SER A 83 -27.52 11.55 3.58
C SER A 83 -26.90 12.89 3.99
N LEU A 84 -25.69 12.85 4.56
CA LEU A 84 -24.95 14.02 5.03
C LEU A 84 -23.46 13.84 4.72
N SER A 85 -22.83 14.84 4.12
CA SER A 85 -21.38 14.92 3.95
C SER A 85 -20.83 16.06 4.79
N LEU A 86 -19.78 15.79 5.57
CA LEU A 86 -19.14 16.73 6.48
C LEU A 86 -17.67 16.84 6.12
N SER A 87 -17.08 18.01 6.32
CA SER A 87 -15.65 18.23 6.23
C SER A 87 -15.31 19.41 7.12
N PHE A 88 -14.40 19.23 8.08
CA PHE A 88 -14.06 20.28 9.02
C PHE A 88 -12.55 20.55 9.02
N ILE A 89 -12.20 21.76 8.61
CA ILE A 89 -10.84 22.29 8.60
C ILE A 89 -9.93 21.42 7.70
N THR A 90 -10.42 21.00 6.53
CA THR A 90 -9.61 20.20 5.58
C THR A 90 -9.62 20.68 4.13
N LEU A 91 -10.69 21.34 3.65
CA LEU A 91 -10.75 21.75 2.24
C LEU A 91 -9.75 22.84 1.83
N HIS A 92 -9.04 23.47 2.77
CA HIS A 92 -7.95 24.40 2.43
C HIS A 92 -6.72 23.67 1.87
N TRP A 93 -6.52 22.39 2.21
CA TRP A 93 -5.46 21.54 1.65
C TRP A 93 -5.74 21.19 0.20
N LEU A 94 -4.73 21.32 -0.64
CA LEU A 94 -4.81 21.03 -2.08
C LEU A 94 -4.55 19.56 -2.38
N SER A 95 -5.10 19.08 -3.49
CA SER A 95 -4.83 17.73 -4.00
C SER A 95 -3.41 17.60 -4.55
N GLU A 96 -2.88 18.69 -5.09
CA GLU A 96 -1.53 18.83 -5.64
C GLU A 96 -1.01 20.24 -5.33
N ALA A 97 0.29 20.38 -5.07
CA ALA A 97 0.95 21.66 -4.86
C ALA A 97 1.66 22.11 -6.14
N PRO A 98 1.23 23.22 -6.79
CA PRO A 98 2.01 23.84 -7.86
C PRO A 98 3.38 24.30 -7.33
N ARG A 99 4.33 24.57 -8.25
CA ARG A 99 5.69 24.96 -7.82
C ARG A 99 5.69 26.34 -7.15
N LEU A 100 6.54 26.53 -6.14
CA LEU A 100 6.79 27.82 -5.50
C LEU A 100 8.13 28.43 -5.93
N SER A 101 8.29 29.73 -5.69
CA SER A 101 9.59 30.41 -5.80
C SER A 101 10.52 29.97 -4.65
N ALA A 102 11.83 30.11 -4.88
CA ALA A 102 12.89 29.61 -3.99
C ALA A 102 12.87 30.18 -2.55
N ASP A 103 12.08 31.22 -2.29
CA ASP A 103 12.04 31.99 -1.05
C ASP A 103 10.67 31.96 -0.35
N ALA A 104 9.68 31.20 -0.88
CA ALA A 104 8.34 31.12 -0.32
C ALA A 104 7.97 29.68 0.03
N VAL A 105 7.44 29.48 1.25
CA VAL A 105 6.90 28.18 1.70
C VAL A 105 5.39 28.13 1.52
N LEU A 106 4.73 29.29 1.60
CA LEU A 106 3.30 29.48 1.34
C LEU A 106 3.10 30.32 0.07
N ALA A 107 2.22 29.85 -0.81
CA ALA A 107 1.89 30.53 -2.07
C ALA A 107 1.28 31.93 -1.93
N MET A 108 0.78 32.22 -0.74
CA MET A 108 0.08 33.46 -0.42
C MET A 108 1.01 34.48 0.25
N GLU A 109 2.29 34.16 0.43
CA GLU A 109 3.29 35.10 0.93
C GLU A 109 3.39 36.31 -0.02
N ARG A 110 3.63 37.49 0.55
CA ARG A 110 3.58 38.76 -0.22
C ARG A 110 4.60 38.83 -1.34
N HIS A 111 5.72 38.12 -1.20
CA HIS A 111 6.80 38.08 -2.18
C HIS A 111 6.64 36.95 -3.20
N THR A 112 5.64 36.08 -3.06
CA THR A 112 5.32 35.10 -4.10
C THR A 112 4.91 35.82 -5.39
N ALA A 113 5.47 35.38 -6.52
CA ALA A 113 5.15 35.94 -7.82
C ALA A 113 3.65 35.80 -8.14
N ALA A 114 3.07 36.82 -8.77
CA ALA A 114 1.61 36.92 -8.93
C ALA A 114 1.02 35.81 -9.83
N ASP A 115 1.79 35.34 -10.81
CA ASP A 115 1.48 34.20 -11.67
C ASP A 115 1.51 32.88 -10.88
N VAL A 116 2.54 32.65 -10.07
CA VAL A 116 2.63 31.49 -9.18
C VAL A 116 1.45 31.46 -8.19
N ALA A 117 1.15 32.59 -7.55
CA ALA A 117 0.00 32.71 -6.66
C ALA A 117 -1.34 32.49 -7.39
N ALA A 118 -1.41 32.79 -8.69
CA ALA A 118 -2.57 32.48 -9.52
C ALA A 118 -2.69 30.99 -9.83
N GLU A 119 -1.60 30.28 -10.12
CA GLU A 119 -1.62 28.83 -10.33
C GLU A 119 -2.14 28.08 -9.10
N TRP A 120 -1.70 28.47 -7.91
CA TRP A 120 -2.20 27.91 -6.65
C TRP A 120 -3.69 28.19 -6.42
N ARG A 121 -4.14 29.40 -6.78
CA ARG A 121 -5.57 29.75 -6.72
C ARG A 121 -6.40 28.93 -7.70
N ASP A 122 -5.88 28.71 -8.92
CA ASP A 122 -6.56 27.92 -9.96
C ASP A 122 -6.65 26.45 -9.55
N GLN A 123 -5.57 25.88 -9.00
CA GLN A 123 -5.59 24.53 -8.42
C GLN A 123 -6.62 24.42 -7.29
N ALA A 124 -6.65 25.39 -6.37
CA ALA A 124 -7.63 25.44 -5.29
C ALA A 124 -9.08 25.52 -5.78
N HIS A 125 -9.32 26.22 -6.89
CA HIS A 125 -10.64 26.30 -7.51
C HIS A 125 -11.03 24.96 -8.14
N VAL A 126 -10.13 24.35 -8.93
CA VAL A 126 -10.32 23.02 -9.53
C VAL A 126 -10.63 21.97 -8.47
N ASP A 127 -9.90 21.98 -7.37
CA ASP A 127 -10.07 21.07 -6.24
C ASP A 127 -11.46 21.18 -5.61
N LEU A 128 -11.89 22.41 -5.29
CA LEU A 128 -13.19 22.62 -4.64
C LEU A 128 -14.34 22.24 -5.57
N VAL A 129 -14.26 22.59 -6.86
CA VAL A 129 -15.27 22.20 -7.86
C VAL A 129 -15.32 20.68 -8.01
N SER A 130 -14.16 20.02 -8.09
CA SER A 130 -14.08 18.55 -8.22
C SER A 130 -14.63 17.85 -6.99
N PHE A 131 -14.27 18.31 -5.79
CA PHE A 131 -14.84 17.85 -4.53
C PHE A 131 -16.37 17.95 -4.54
N LEU A 132 -16.92 19.12 -4.89
CA LEU A 132 -18.37 19.32 -4.90
C LEU A 132 -19.08 18.45 -5.96
N ARG A 133 -18.47 18.21 -7.14
CA ARG A 133 -19.02 17.30 -8.15
C ARG A 133 -19.10 15.86 -7.66
N LEU A 134 -18.07 15.39 -6.95
CA LEU A 134 -18.08 14.07 -6.32
C LEU A 134 -19.18 13.97 -5.27
N ARG A 135 -19.28 14.97 -4.38
CA ARG A 135 -20.35 15.01 -3.36
C ARG A 135 -21.74 15.08 -3.99
N ALA A 136 -21.92 15.80 -5.10
CA ALA A 136 -23.18 15.84 -5.84
C ALA A 136 -23.60 14.46 -6.40
N THR A 137 -22.62 13.63 -6.75
CA THR A 137 -22.85 12.26 -7.22
C THR A 137 -23.23 11.33 -6.07
N GLU A 138 -22.53 11.46 -4.95
CA GLU A 138 -22.65 10.58 -3.78
C GLU A 138 -23.87 10.87 -2.90
N LEU A 139 -24.28 12.14 -2.78
CA LEU A 139 -25.44 12.54 -2.00
C LEU A 139 -26.75 12.03 -2.60
N LYS A 140 -27.64 11.53 -1.73
CA LYS A 140 -29.05 11.27 -2.05
C LYS A 140 -29.76 12.55 -2.44
N ASP A 141 -30.88 12.44 -3.16
CA ASP A 141 -31.74 13.59 -3.43
C ASP A 141 -32.18 14.22 -2.09
N GLY A 142 -31.99 15.54 -1.95
CA GLY A 142 -32.22 16.26 -0.70
C GLY A 142 -31.16 16.05 0.38
N GLY A 143 -30.13 15.21 0.16
CA GLY A 143 -28.98 15.07 1.05
C GLY A 143 -28.15 16.35 1.11
N GLU A 144 -27.49 16.59 2.23
CA GLU A 144 -26.82 17.87 2.50
C GLU A 144 -25.31 17.70 2.68
N GLY A 145 -24.56 18.75 2.35
CA GLY A 145 -23.14 18.87 2.61
C GLY A 145 -22.87 20.08 3.51
N VAL A 146 -22.08 19.92 4.56
CA VAL A 146 -21.66 21.02 5.44
C VAL A 146 -20.15 20.97 5.59
N TYR A 147 -19.49 22.02 5.13
CA TYR A 147 -18.04 22.07 5.02
C TYR A 147 -17.49 23.33 5.69
N LEU A 148 -16.46 23.19 6.50
CA LEU A 148 -15.73 24.28 7.15
C LEU A 148 -14.26 24.22 6.73
N MET A 149 -13.66 25.35 6.41
CA MET A 149 -12.25 25.45 6.04
C MET A 149 -11.61 26.71 6.59
N VAL A 150 -10.28 26.72 6.69
CA VAL A 150 -9.56 27.95 6.98
C VAL A 150 -9.72 28.89 5.79
N GLY A 151 -10.19 30.10 6.05
CA GLY A 151 -10.51 31.10 5.05
C GLY A 151 -9.42 32.15 4.87
N GLY A 152 -9.33 32.72 3.67
CA GLY A 152 -8.58 33.93 3.41
C GLY A 152 -9.49 35.11 3.70
N GLY A 153 -9.42 35.67 4.91
CA GLY A 153 -10.28 36.81 5.29
C GLY A 153 -10.16 37.98 4.30
N ALA A 154 -11.14 38.89 4.29
CA ALA A 154 -11.24 39.98 3.32
C ALA A 154 -10.01 40.93 3.26
N ALA A 155 -9.12 40.88 4.26
CA ALA A 155 -7.97 41.76 4.40
C ALA A 155 -6.58 41.07 4.30
N LEU A 156 -6.50 39.73 4.30
CA LEU A 156 -5.21 39.03 4.48
C LEU A 156 -5.07 37.77 3.59
N PRO A 157 -4.04 37.69 2.73
CA PRO A 157 -3.78 36.51 1.92
C PRO A 157 -3.15 35.37 2.73
N VAL A 158 -2.49 35.65 3.86
CA VAL A 158 -1.92 34.65 4.78
C VAL A 158 -2.60 34.77 6.13
N HIS A 159 -2.93 33.62 6.71
CA HIS A 159 -3.48 33.55 8.06
C HIS A 159 -2.51 34.18 9.09
N GLU A 160 -3.01 34.98 10.04
CA GLU A 160 -2.21 35.65 11.09
C GLU A 160 -1.26 34.68 11.81
N TRP A 161 -1.70 33.45 12.02
CA TRP A 161 -0.91 32.39 12.66
C TRP A 161 0.39 32.03 11.92
N ALA A 162 0.45 32.14 10.60
CA ALA A 162 1.66 31.87 9.82
C ALA A 162 2.45 33.15 9.49
N ARG A 163 1.86 34.33 9.73
CA ARG A 163 2.40 35.62 9.35
C ARG A 163 2.87 36.40 10.58
N PRO A 164 4.15 36.73 10.70
CA PRO A 164 4.64 37.49 11.84
C PRO A 164 3.94 38.87 11.94
N PRO A 165 3.57 39.33 13.14
CA PRO A 165 2.99 40.66 13.37
C PRO A 165 3.89 41.81 12.89
N SER A 166 5.21 41.61 12.91
CA SER A 166 6.21 42.54 12.40
C SER A 166 6.09 42.80 10.88
N GLY A 167 5.43 41.89 10.16
CA GLY A 167 5.37 41.88 8.70
C GLY A 167 6.64 41.29 8.09
N GLY A 168 6.49 40.35 7.15
CA GLY A 168 7.62 39.66 6.52
C GLY A 168 7.21 38.31 5.92
N PRO A 169 8.20 37.46 5.57
CA PRO A 169 7.97 36.07 5.20
C PRO A 169 7.25 35.27 6.30
N SER A 170 6.68 34.12 5.95
CA SER A 170 6.02 33.28 6.94
C SER A 170 6.99 32.76 8.01
N ILE A 171 6.47 32.38 9.18
CA ILE A 171 7.29 31.76 10.23
C ILE A 171 8.04 30.52 9.76
N PHE A 172 7.48 29.78 8.80
CA PHE A 172 8.10 28.61 8.20
C PHE A 172 9.28 29.00 7.30
N SER A 173 9.09 30.01 6.44
CA SER A 173 10.17 30.55 5.59
C SER A 173 11.34 31.04 6.44
N VAL A 174 11.06 31.76 7.54
CA VAL A 174 12.10 32.25 8.46
C VAL A 174 12.79 31.08 9.18
N ALA A 175 12.04 30.10 9.69
CA ALA A 175 12.59 28.95 10.40
C ALA A 175 13.51 28.10 9.51
N LEU A 176 13.10 27.82 8.27
CA LEU A 176 13.91 27.10 7.29
C LEU A 176 15.16 27.89 6.91
N SER A 177 15.05 29.21 6.72
CA SER A 177 16.20 30.08 6.45
C SER A 177 17.23 30.06 7.60
N ARG A 178 16.77 30.07 8.85
CA ARG A 178 17.64 29.93 10.03
C ARG A 178 18.30 28.55 10.09
N ALA A 179 17.57 27.50 9.78
CA ALA A 179 18.10 26.14 9.74
C ALA A 179 19.17 25.96 8.66
N VAL A 180 19.01 26.57 7.47
CA VAL A 180 20.05 26.61 6.43
C VAL A 180 21.29 27.36 6.92
N ALA A 181 21.11 28.55 7.52
CA ALA A 181 22.22 29.34 8.04
C ALA A 181 23.00 28.63 9.16
N ALA A 182 22.31 27.80 9.96
CA ALA A 182 22.92 26.96 10.99
C ALA A 182 23.60 25.69 10.44
N GLY A 183 23.38 25.35 9.16
CA GLY A 183 23.86 24.11 8.55
C GLY A 183 23.06 22.86 8.94
N ASP A 184 21.85 23.03 9.48
CA ASP A 184 21.00 21.92 9.93
C ASP A 184 20.29 21.19 8.79
N ILE A 185 20.04 21.92 7.69
CA ILE A 185 19.46 21.46 6.42
C ILE A 185 20.19 22.10 5.24
N ASP A 186 20.09 21.50 4.05
CA ASP A 186 20.62 22.09 2.81
C ASP A 186 19.65 23.14 2.24
N GLU A 187 20.20 24.11 1.51
CA GLU A 187 19.41 25.17 0.85
C GLU A 187 18.41 24.58 -0.13
N ALA A 188 18.77 23.49 -0.82
CA ALA A 188 17.90 22.80 -1.75
C ALA A 188 16.63 22.23 -1.10
N ALA A 189 16.72 21.64 0.10
CA ALA A 189 15.56 21.15 0.83
C ALA A 189 14.69 22.30 1.32
N ALA A 190 15.29 23.39 1.82
CA ALA A 190 14.54 24.59 2.17
C ALA A 190 13.78 25.18 0.97
N MET A 191 14.40 25.21 -0.22
CA MET A 191 13.78 25.66 -1.46
C MET A 191 12.65 24.75 -1.96
N ALA A 192 12.69 23.45 -1.63
CA ALA A 192 11.67 22.49 -2.01
C ALA A 192 10.49 22.43 -1.02
N ALA A 193 10.68 22.94 0.20
CA ALA A 193 9.68 22.94 1.24
C ALA A 193 8.46 23.79 0.85
N SER A 194 7.28 23.19 0.91
CA SER A 194 6.02 23.87 0.66
C SER A 194 4.93 23.37 1.61
N VAL A 195 3.99 24.26 1.90
CA VAL A 195 2.75 23.89 2.58
C VAL A 195 1.60 23.98 1.58
N ALA A 196 1.05 22.81 1.24
CA ALA A 196 0.10 22.60 0.15
C ALA A 196 -1.33 23.04 0.49
N TYR A 197 -1.55 24.30 0.90
CA TYR A 197 -2.89 24.84 1.10
C TYR A 197 -3.12 26.21 0.43
N HIS A 198 -4.39 26.50 0.14
CA HIS A 198 -4.88 27.82 -0.26
C HIS A 198 -6.07 28.24 0.61
N LEU A 199 -6.02 29.46 1.12
CA LEU A 199 -7.06 30.00 2.00
C LEU A 199 -8.11 30.73 1.17
N ARG A 200 -9.25 30.08 0.97
CA ARG A 200 -10.31 30.56 0.08
C ARG A 200 -11.08 31.72 0.68
N THR A 201 -11.51 32.66 -0.16
CA THR A 201 -12.47 33.70 0.22
C THR A 201 -13.92 33.22 0.04
N ASP A 202 -14.87 33.92 0.64
CA ASP A 202 -16.31 33.71 0.41
C ASP A 202 -16.65 33.72 -1.09
N ASP A 203 -16.06 34.64 -1.85
CA ASP A 203 -16.32 34.79 -3.28
C ASP A 203 -15.78 33.61 -4.09
N GLU A 204 -14.62 33.06 -3.71
CA GLU A 204 -14.07 31.86 -4.35
C GLU A 204 -14.94 30.63 -4.05
N VAL A 205 -15.43 30.49 -2.82
CA VAL A 205 -16.35 29.41 -2.42
C VAL A 205 -17.67 29.54 -3.17
N ARG A 206 -18.27 30.74 -3.25
CA ARG A 206 -19.51 30.99 -3.99
C ARG A 206 -19.34 30.72 -5.49
N ARG A 207 -18.20 31.10 -6.07
CA ARG A 207 -17.88 30.83 -7.48
C ARG A 207 -17.85 29.34 -7.78
N ALA A 208 -17.10 28.56 -6.99
CA ALA A 208 -17.02 27.11 -7.14
C ALA A 208 -18.38 26.42 -6.95
N ALA A 209 -19.17 26.85 -5.95
CA ALA A 209 -20.52 26.34 -5.73
C ALA A 209 -21.47 26.67 -6.89
N GLY A 210 -21.31 27.83 -7.53
CA GLY A 210 -22.07 28.25 -8.71
C GLY A 210 -21.88 27.30 -9.90
N GLU A 211 -20.66 26.82 -10.14
CA GLU A 211 -20.35 25.91 -11.25
C GLU A 211 -21.00 24.53 -11.13
N VAL A 212 -21.34 24.11 -9.91
CA VAL A 212 -22.05 22.86 -9.63
C VAL A 212 -23.52 23.08 -9.31
N GLY A 213 -24.03 24.30 -9.49
CA GLY A 213 -25.37 24.76 -9.09
C GLY A 213 -26.54 23.95 -9.69
N ALA A 214 -26.31 23.31 -10.85
CA ALA A 214 -27.27 22.44 -11.52
C ALA A 214 -27.53 21.13 -10.72
N SER A 215 -26.58 20.70 -9.90
CA SER A 215 -26.71 19.51 -9.05
C SER A 215 -26.81 19.84 -7.57
N LEU A 216 -26.12 20.88 -7.10
CA LEU A 216 -26.11 21.30 -5.70
C LEU A 216 -26.74 22.69 -5.56
N GLU A 217 -27.80 22.78 -4.76
CA GLU A 217 -28.31 24.05 -4.26
C GLU A 217 -27.36 24.58 -3.18
N LEU A 218 -26.91 25.82 -3.34
CA LEU A 218 -26.17 26.53 -2.29
C LEU A 218 -27.15 27.00 -1.20
N LEU A 219 -26.97 26.53 0.02
CA LEU A 219 -27.81 26.90 1.16
C LEU A 219 -27.23 28.09 1.91
N ASP A 220 -25.94 28.06 2.20
CA ASP A 220 -25.27 29.09 2.96
C ASP A 220 -23.77 29.16 2.66
N VAL A 221 -23.20 30.36 2.79
CA VAL A 221 -21.77 30.58 2.91
C VAL A 221 -21.58 31.64 3.97
N THR A 222 -20.95 31.27 5.07
CA THR A 222 -20.73 32.11 6.24
C THR A 222 -19.26 32.10 6.63
N SER A 223 -18.74 33.27 6.96
CA SER A 223 -17.36 33.44 7.43
C SER A 223 -17.33 34.01 8.84
N ALA A 224 -16.35 33.55 9.61
CA ALA A 224 -16.17 33.94 11.00
C ALA A 224 -14.67 34.08 11.32
N GLU A 225 -14.36 35.06 12.17
CA GLU A 225 -13.03 35.22 12.75
C GLU A 225 -13.06 34.70 14.19
N VAL A 226 -12.11 33.83 14.52
CA VAL A 226 -12.03 33.15 15.81
C VAL A 226 -10.65 33.38 16.40
N ARG A 227 -10.58 33.98 17.58
CA ARG A 227 -9.32 34.08 18.31
C ARG A 227 -8.91 32.70 18.82
N VAL A 228 -7.76 32.21 18.37
CA VAL A 228 -7.19 30.92 18.78
C VAL A 228 -5.90 31.14 19.54
N ALA A 229 -5.49 30.10 20.28
CA ALA A 229 -4.23 30.05 21.00
C ALA A 229 -4.06 31.15 22.08
N GLU A 230 -5.16 31.79 22.49
CA GLU A 230 -5.19 32.76 23.58
C GLU A 230 -4.81 32.08 24.90
N GLY A 231 -3.79 32.61 25.58
CA GLY A 231 -3.26 32.05 26.83
C GLY A 231 -2.34 30.84 26.68
N ARG A 232 -2.01 30.42 25.45
CA ARG A 232 -0.93 29.45 25.21
C ARG A 232 0.42 30.16 25.15
N SER A 233 1.45 29.48 25.61
CA SER A 233 2.84 29.92 25.46
C SER A 233 3.30 29.85 24.00
N ALA A 234 4.33 30.61 23.66
CA ALA A 234 4.96 30.56 22.34
C ALA A 234 5.46 29.14 21.95
N GLU A 235 5.87 28.34 22.93
CA GLU A 235 6.25 26.93 22.72
C GLU A 235 5.06 26.09 22.25
N GLU A 236 3.92 26.18 22.95
CA GLU A 236 2.71 25.46 22.58
C GLU A 236 2.13 25.94 21.24
N HIS A 237 2.35 27.22 20.89
CA HIS A 237 1.99 27.75 19.57
C HIS A 237 2.82 27.11 18.46
N ALA A 238 4.14 27.07 18.64
CA ALA A 238 5.06 26.52 17.65
C ALA A 238 4.87 25.00 17.48
N ASP A 239 4.64 24.27 18.58
CA ASP A 239 4.38 22.84 18.53
C ASP A 239 3.08 22.52 17.80
N LEU A 240 2.04 23.33 17.98
CA LEU A 240 0.81 23.17 17.23
C LEU A 240 1.01 23.50 15.74
N ALA A 241 1.68 24.60 15.41
CA ALA A 241 1.98 24.96 14.03
C ALA A 241 2.79 23.85 13.32
N TRP A 242 3.79 23.30 14.00
CA TRP A 242 4.58 22.17 13.50
C TRP A 242 3.73 20.91 13.33
N ALA A 243 2.91 20.54 14.32
CA ALA A 243 2.06 19.35 14.24
C ALA A 243 1.09 19.39 13.05
N ILE A 244 0.61 20.57 12.66
CA ILE A 244 -0.32 20.73 11.54
C ILE A 244 0.44 20.72 10.19
N HIS A 245 1.63 21.30 10.08
CA HIS A 245 2.26 21.57 8.78
C HIS A 245 3.50 20.72 8.48
N SER A 246 4.10 20.07 9.49
CA SER A 246 5.33 19.27 9.34
C SER A 246 5.21 18.22 8.26
N ASN A 247 4.11 17.48 8.17
CA ASN A 247 3.93 16.47 7.12
C ASN A 247 4.07 17.08 5.70
N SER A 248 3.52 18.27 5.46
CA SER A 248 3.66 18.93 4.16
C SER A 248 5.09 19.42 3.93
N ILE A 249 5.70 20.04 4.95
CA ILE A 249 7.07 20.58 4.86
C ILE A 249 8.08 19.47 4.62
N LEU A 250 8.02 18.38 5.40
CA LEU A 250 8.98 17.28 5.33
C LEU A 250 8.81 16.48 4.04
N SER A 251 7.57 16.19 3.61
CA SER A 251 7.33 15.43 2.39
C SER A 251 7.71 16.17 1.11
N SER A 252 7.52 17.49 1.06
CA SER A 252 7.90 18.32 -0.10
C SER A 252 9.42 18.58 -0.17
N SER A 253 10.07 18.74 0.98
CA SER A 253 11.51 19.08 1.06
C SER A 253 12.46 17.89 1.03
N GLY A 254 11.97 16.69 1.41
CA GLY A 254 12.84 15.53 1.65
C GLY A 254 13.67 15.63 2.94
N ILE A 255 13.35 16.57 3.84
CA ILE A 255 13.98 16.69 5.15
C ILE A 255 13.58 15.47 6.00
N GLY A 256 14.56 14.70 6.47
CA GLY A 256 14.33 13.57 7.36
C GLY A 256 14.03 13.99 8.80
N ASP A 257 13.44 13.09 9.59
CA ASP A 257 12.91 13.37 10.94
C ASP A 257 13.88 14.13 11.87
N GLU A 258 15.16 13.75 11.90
CA GLU A 258 16.15 14.39 12.77
C GLU A 258 16.44 15.85 12.37
N ALA A 259 16.54 16.12 11.07
CA ALA A 259 16.72 17.47 10.57
C ALA A 259 15.42 18.28 10.67
N GLY A 260 14.27 17.63 10.50
CA GLY A 260 12.95 18.22 10.74
C GLY A 260 12.79 18.69 12.18
N GLU A 261 13.26 17.90 13.14
CA GLU A 261 13.26 18.30 14.55
C GLU A 261 14.13 19.56 14.80
N ARG A 262 15.26 19.70 14.10
CA ARG A 262 16.05 20.94 14.16
C ARG A 262 15.30 22.14 13.56
N VAL A 263 14.60 21.96 12.44
CA VAL A 263 13.71 22.99 11.89
C VAL A 263 12.60 23.38 12.87
N ARG A 264 12.01 22.40 13.59
CA ARG A 264 11.02 22.66 14.64
C ARG A 264 11.57 23.56 15.76
N LEU A 265 12.83 23.35 16.17
CA LEU A 265 13.47 24.20 17.18
C LEU A 265 13.66 25.63 16.66
N HIS A 266 14.09 25.82 15.41
CA HIS A 266 14.13 27.15 14.80
C HIS A 266 12.76 27.81 14.72
N LEU A 267 11.71 27.03 14.41
CA LEU A 267 10.33 27.52 14.38
C LEU A 267 9.88 28.00 15.76
N ARG A 268 10.23 27.29 16.83
CA ARG A 268 9.95 27.73 18.21
C ARG A 268 10.57 29.08 18.52
N ASP A 269 11.85 29.26 18.17
CA ASP A 269 12.54 30.53 18.40
C ASP A 269 11.93 31.69 17.58
N VAL A 270 11.51 31.41 16.35
CA VAL A 270 10.80 32.38 15.50
C VAL A 270 9.46 32.77 16.12
N VAL A 271 8.63 31.80 16.50
CA VAL A 271 7.30 32.07 17.08
C VAL A 271 7.42 32.85 18.39
N ALA A 272 8.37 32.48 19.26
CA ALA A 272 8.63 33.21 20.51
C ALA A 272 9.04 34.67 20.28
N THR A 273 9.78 34.94 19.20
CA THR A 273 10.22 36.30 18.87
C THR A 273 9.08 37.11 18.24
N GLU A 274 8.30 36.52 17.34
CA GLU A 274 7.34 37.23 16.50
C GLU A 274 5.97 37.40 17.15
N PHE A 275 5.48 36.40 17.91
CA PHE A 275 4.12 36.40 18.46
C PHE A 275 4.07 36.63 19.98
N GLY A 276 5.10 36.21 20.71
CA GLY A 276 5.05 36.18 22.18
C GLY A 276 3.83 35.38 22.68
N ASP A 277 3.10 35.91 23.66
CA ASP A 277 1.86 35.31 24.18
C ASP A 277 0.59 35.86 23.49
N SER A 278 0.76 36.59 22.39
CA SER A 278 -0.33 37.17 21.61
C SER A 278 -0.92 36.08 20.71
N GLY A 279 -2.02 35.44 21.13
CA GLY A 279 -2.74 34.47 20.29
C GLY A 279 -3.09 35.03 18.90
N ALA A 280 -3.54 34.17 17.98
CA ALA A 280 -3.80 34.53 16.58
C ALA A 280 -5.30 34.56 16.28
N THR A 281 -5.75 35.41 15.36
CA THR A 281 -7.15 35.48 14.92
C THR A 281 -7.33 34.69 13.64
N ILE A 282 -8.02 33.54 13.70
CA ILE A 282 -8.28 32.64 12.57
C ILE A 282 -9.54 32.96 11.80
N SER A 283 -9.42 33.26 10.50
CA SER A 283 -10.57 33.31 9.60
C SER A 283 -10.99 31.90 9.17
N TYR A 284 -12.28 31.61 9.27
CA TYR A 284 -12.89 30.39 8.75
C TYR A 284 -14.01 30.73 7.78
N VAL A 285 -14.16 29.91 6.74
CA VAL A 285 -15.28 29.98 5.79
C VAL A 285 -16.02 28.64 5.85
N SER A 286 -17.34 28.71 5.89
CA SER A 286 -18.22 27.55 5.85
C SER A 286 -19.10 27.58 4.60
N LEU A 287 -19.45 26.40 4.12
CA LEU A 287 -20.28 26.14 2.94
C LEU A 287 -21.32 25.09 3.29
N ALA A 288 -22.59 25.39 3.08
CA ALA A 288 -23.67 24.42 3.16
C ALA A 288 -24.36 24.26 1.80
N VAL A 289 -24.57 23.01 1.37
CA VAL A 289 -25.20 22.67 0.08
C VAL A 289 -26.25 21.59 0.23
N ARG A 290 -27.21 21.53 -0.69
CA ARG A 290 -28.20 20.45 -0.77
C ARG A 290 -28.23 19.84 -2.17
N ARG A 291 -28.31 18.53 -2.25
CA ARG A 291 -28.50 17.83 -3.53
C ARG A 291 -29.88 18.10 -4.09
N ARG A 292 -29.93 18.73 -5.27
CA ARG A 292 -31.17 18.87 -6.04
C ARG A 292 -31.71 17.50 -6.47
N PRO A 293 -33.03 17.32 -6.60
CA PRO A 293 -33.60 16.09 -7.12
C PRO A 293 -33.08 15.77 -8.54
N ARG A 294 -32.80 14.49 -8.82
CA ARG A 294 -32.28 14.05 -10.13
C ARG A 294 -33.35 14.07 -11.25
N GLU A 295 -34.63 14.05 -10.91
CA GLU A 295 -35.76 14.02 -11.86
C GLU A 295 -36.08 15.37 -12.54
N ALA A 296 -35.34 16.45 -12.26
CA ALA A 296 -35.55 17.76 -12.90
C ALA A 296 -34.66 18.04 -14.12
N ASN A 297 -33.61 17.25 -14.37
CA ASN A 297 -32.63 17.50 -15.45
C ASN A 297 -32.87 16.69 -16.74
N ALA A 298 -33.86 15.78 -16.75
CA ALA A 298 -34.18 14.98 -17.94
C ALA A 298 -34.96 15.75 -19.02
N ALA A 299 -35.50 16.94 -18.71
CA ALA A 299 -36.35 17.71 -19.63
C ALA A 299 -35.62 18.81 -20.41
N SER A 300 -34.30 18.98 -20.23
CA SER A 300 -33.52 20.07 -20.86
C SER A 300 -32.35 19.62 -21.75
N GLU A 301 -32.13 18.32 -21.92
CA GLU A 301 -31.02 17.77 -22.72
C GLU A 301 -31.46 17.08 -24.04
N GLU A 302 -32.61 17.44 -24.61
CA GLU A 302 -32.97 17.01 -25.98
C GLU A 302 -32.25 17.80 -27.11
N GLY A 303 -31.19 18.56 -26.79
CA GLY A 303 -30.54 19.48 -27.73
C GLY A 303 -29.03 19.32 -27.92
N ALA A 304 -28.35 18.36 -27.29
CA ALA A 304 -26.89 18.21 -27.40
C ALA A 304 -26.54 16.90 -28.10
N VAL A 305 -25.99 17.02 -29.32
CA VAL A 305 -25.43 15.91 -30.09
C VAL A 305 -24.24 15.33 -29.33
N ALA A 306 -24.38 14.10 -28.82
CA ALA A 306 -23.28 13.34 -28.22
C ALA A 306 -22.22 13.00 -29.29
N PRO A 307 -20.91 13.20 -29.02
CA PRO A 307 -19.86 12.76 -29.93
C PRO A 307 -19.77 11.23 -29.94
N ALA A 308 -19.52 10.67 -31.11
CA ALA A 308 -19.59 9.24 -31.43
C ALA A 308 -18.52 8.33 -30.75
N SER A 309 -17.93 8.73 -29.62
CA SER A 309 -16.94 7.93 -28.87
C SER A 309 -17.52 7.13 -27.71
N GLU A 310 -18.76 7.39 -27.27
CA GLU A 310 -19.37 6.68 -26.12
C GLU A 310 -20.10 5.38 -26.51
N ALA A 311 -20.60 5.26 -27.75
CA ALA A 311 -21.38 4.09 -28.17
C ALA A 311 -20.54 2.80 -28.31
N VAL A 312 -19.21 2.92 -28.45
CA VAL A 312 -18.29 1.76 -28.53
C VAL A 312 -17.91 1.25 -27.14
N ALA A 313 -17.95 2.10 -26.11
CA ALA A 313 -17.62 1.72 -24.73
C ALA A 313 -18.74 0.89 -24.08
N THR A 314 -19.99 1.23 -24.34
CA THR A 314 -21.16 0.57 -23.72
C THR A 314 -21.35 -0.87 -24.20
N ALA A 315 -21.05 -1.15 -25.48
CA ALA A 315 -21.14 -2.50 -26.04
C ALA A 315 -20.01 -3.45 -25.55
N ALA A 316 -18.86 -2.92 -25.12
CA ALA A 316 -17.76 -3.69 -24.56
C ALA A 316 -17.99 -4.09 -23.08
N LEU A 317 -18.84 -3.36 -22.35
CA LEU A 317 -19.17 -3.60 -20.95
C LEU A 317 -20.15 -4.77 -20.75
N GLU A 318 -21.05 -5.03 -21.70
CA GLU A 318 -22.07 -6.07 -21.55
C GLU A 318 -21.53 -7.49 -21.78
N SER A 319 -20.41 -7.65 -22.50
CA SER A 319 -19.82 -8.96 -22.81
C SER A 319 -18.81 -9.49 -21.77
N ARG A 320 -18.54 -8.74 -20.69
CA ARG A 320 -17.52 -9.08 -19.66
C ARG A 320 -18.10 -9.39 -18.27
N ARG A 321 -19.37 -9.80 -18.16
CA ARG A 321 -19.91 -10.31 -16.90
C ARG A 321 -19.40 -11.74 -16.63
N LEU A 322 -18.37 -11.87 -15.80
CA LEU A 322 -18.06 -13.13 -15.12
C LEU A 322 -19.23 -13.52 -14.20
N PRO A 323 -19.51 -14.83 -14.03
CA PRO A 323 -20.67 -15.28 -13.27
C PRO A 323 -20.60 -14.79 -11.82
N ARG A 324 -21.63 -14.03 -11.43
CA ARG A 324 -21.80 -13.47 -10.11
C ARG A 324 -22.44 -14.50 -9.19
N ALA A 325 -21.63 -15.30 -8.50
CA ALA A 325 -22.01 -16.01 -7.28
C ALA A 325 -20.74 -16.46 -6.53
N ALA A 326 -20.38 -15.75 -5.45
CA ALA A 326 -19.53 -16.34 -4.43
C ALA A 326 -20.32 -17.50 -3.78
N PRO A 327 -19.73 -18.69 -3.57
CA PRO A 327 -20.44 -19.79 -2.95
C PRO A 327 -20.96 -19.36 -1.56
N ALA A 328 -22.26 -19.54 -1.35
CA ALA A 328 -22.90 -19.32 -0.06
C ALA A 328 -22.25 -20.23 0.98
N GLY A 329 -21.59 -19.63 1.98
CA GLY A 329 -20.99 -20.38 3.09
C GLY A 329 -19.76 -19.76 3.78
N CYS A 330 -19.15 -18.71 3.24
CA CYS A 330 -17.98 -18.09 3.87
C CYS A 330 -18.33 -16.75 4.54
N SER A 331 -18.90 -16.79 5.75
CA SER A 331 -18.95 -15.60 6.59
C SER A 331 -17.54 -15.31 7.13
N TYR A 332 -17.00 -14.14 6.80
CA TYR A 332 -15.69 -13.68 7.28
C TYR A 332 -15.67 -13.32 8.78
N SER A 333 -16.82 -13.43 9.47
CA SER A 333 -17.03 -12.96 10.85
C SER A 333 -16.78 -14.01 11.93
N GLN A 334 -16.31 -15.23 11.61
CA GLN A 334 -16.18 -16.32 12.60
C GLN A 334 -14.86 -17.11 12.63
N ARG A 335 -13.76 -16.69 11.99
CA ARG A 335 -12.57 -17.54 11.87
C ARG A 335 -11.45 -17.19 12.85
N GLY A 336 -11.05 -18.18 13.67
CA GLY A 336 -9.67 -18.27 14.17
C GLY A 336 -8.67 -18.40 13.01
N TRP A 337 -7.38 -18.34 13.31
CA TRP A 337 -6.33 -18.48 12.29
C TRP A 337 -6.45 -19.82 11.54
N ASP A 338 -6.54 -19.74 10.20
CA ASP A 338 -6.66 -20.91 9.33
C ASP A 338 -5.33 -21.13 8.58
N PRO A 339 -4.57 -22.18 8.93
CA PRO A 339 -3.26 -22.44 8.32
C PRO A 339 -3.33 -22.70 6.80
N MET A 340 -4.50 -23.10 6.29
CA MET A 340 -4.71 -23.39 4.88
C MET A 340 -5.28 -22.21 4.09
N TRP A 341 -5.49 -21.05 4.72
CA TRP A 341 -5.96 -19.85 4.05
C TRP A 341 -5.12 -19.49 2.83
N LEU A 342 -3.79 -19.43 3.00
CA LEU A 342 -2.89 -18.95 1.95
C LEU A 342 -2.90 -19.87 0.73
N ALA A 343 -2.84 -21.19 0.91
CA ALA A 343 -2.94 -22.12 -0.21
C ALA A 343 -4.26 -22.00 -0.97
N ARG A 344 -5.39 -21.79 -0.27
CA ARG A 344 -6.68 -21.59 -0.92
C ARG A 344 -6.73 -20.27 -1.68
N ALA A 345 -6.16 -19.20 -1.12
CA ALA A 345 -6.05 -17.91 -1.82
C ALA A 345 -5.18 -18.03 -3.08
N LEU A 346 -4.06 -18.76 -3.01
CA LEU A 346 -3.19 -19.01 -4.17
C LEU A 346 -3.88 -19.85 -5.24
N ALA A 347 -4.67 -20.85 -4.85
CA ALA A 347 -5.41 -21.72 -5.76
C ALA A 347 -6.68 -21.08 -6.35
N ASP A 348 -7.22 -20.01 -5.74
CA ASP A 348 -8.46 -19.37 -6.17
C ASP A 348 -8.25 -18.49 -7.43
N PRO A 349 -8.76 -18.89 -8.61
CA PRO A 349 -8.58 -18.11 -9.83
C PRO A 349 -9.40 -16.81 -9.87
N ALA A 350 -10.37 -16.63 -8.97
CA ALA A 350 -11.28 -15.48 -8.98
C ALA A 350 -10.68 -14.20 -8.38
N ARG A 351 -9.48 -14.28 -7.79
CA ARG A 351 -8.80 -13.12 -7.20
C ARG A 351 -7.28 -13.16 -7.40
N PRO A 352 -6.62 -12.00 -7.52
CA PRO A 352 -5.17 -11.94 -7.41
C PRO A 352 -4.71 -12.23 -5.97
N THR A 353 -3.46 -12.67 -5.87
CA THR A 353 -2.77 -12.94 -4.60
C THR A 353 -1.47 -12.15 -4.55
N PHE A 354 -1.14 -11.58 -3.40
CA PHE A 354 0.02 -10.68 -3.25
C PHE A 354 0.93 -11.15 -2.11
N LEU A 355 2.22 -11.41 -2.41
CA LEU A 355 3.18 -11.92 -1.44
C LEU A 355 4.43 -11.03 -1.33
N PHE A 356 5.05 -11.04 -0.15
CA PHE A 356 6.41 -10.52 0.04
C PHE A 356 7.40 -11.66 0.22
N GLY A 357 8.55 -11.59 -0.46
CA GLY A 357 9.64 -12.53 -0.33
C GLY A 357 10.65 -12.14 0.74
N SER A 358 11.04 -13.12 1.57
CA SER A 358 12.06 -12.97 2.60
C SER A 358 13.08 -14.10 2.50
N THR A 359 14.34 -13.71 2.62
CA THR A 359 15.47 -14.64 2.68
C THR A 359 15.80 -14.93 4.14
N PRO A 360 15.98 -16.21 4.53
CA PRO A 360 16.38 -16.53 5.90
C PRO A 360 17.71 -15.85 6.29
N PRO A 361 17.87 -15.47 7.57
CA PRO A 361 19.14 -14.95 8.10
C PRO A 361 20.31 -15.89 7.88
N ARG A 362 21.53 -15.34 8.04
CA ARG A 362 22.77 -16.12 7.86
C ARG A 362 22.86 -17.24 8.87
N ASP A 363 23.49 -18.33 8.47
CA ASP A 363 23.88 -19.41 9.37
C ASP A 363 24.69 -18.85 10.56
N GLY A 364 24.43 -19.37 11.75
CA GLY A 364 24.92 -18.84 13.03
C GLY A 364 24.12 -17.69 13.65
N THR A 365 23.05 -17.21 13.01
CA THR A 365 22.08 -16.28 13.64
C THR A 365 21.28 -17.03 14.70
N THR A 366 21.19 -16.50 15.92
CA THR A 366 20.43 -17.14 17.01
C THR A 366 18.93 -17.09 16.75
N ALA A 367 18.16 -17.99 17.38
CA ALA A 367 16.70 -18.01 17.25
C ALA A 367 16.04 -16.68 17.66
N ALA A 368 16.57 -16.01 18.70
CA ALA A 368 16.10 -14.71 19.14
C ALA A 368 16.35 -13.60 18.10
N GLU A 369 17.54 -13.58 17.49
CA GLU A 369 17.86 -12.64 16.42
C GLU A 369 17.03 -12.90 15.16
N ALA A 370 16.83 -14.16 14.80
CA ALA A 370 15.96 -14.55 13.68
C ALA A 370 14.53 -14.06 13.88
N ALA A 371 13.97 -14.25 15.09
CA ALA A 371 12.66 -13.72 15.45
C ALA A 371 12.60 -12.18 15.37
N GLN A 372 13.65 -11.47 15.80
CA GLN A 372 13.73 -10.01 15.67
C GLN A 372 13.80 -9.54 14.21
N ILE A 373 14.57 -10.23 13.36
CA ILE A 373 14.65 -9.94 11.92
C ILE A 373 13.28 -10.13 11.27
N CYS A 374 12.60 -11.24 11.58
CA CYS A 374 11.22 -11.50 11.14
C CYS A 374 10.28 -10.39 11.61
N ALA A 375 10.33 -10.01 12.89
CA ALA A 375 9.47 -8.97 13.45
C ALA A 375 9.67 -7.61 12.76
N LYS A 376 10.93 -7.21 12.47
CA LYS A 376 11.24 -5.98 11.72
C LYS A 376 10.70 -6.03 10.29
N PHE A 377 10.88 -7.15 9.60
CA PHE A 377 10.37 -7.35 8.24
C PHE A 377 8.84 -7.29 8.20
N VAL A 378 8.18 -8.01 9.12
CA VAL A 378 6.72 -8.01 9.25
C VAL A 378 6.21 -6.62 9.59
N ALA A 379 6.84 -5.90 10.52
CA ALA A 379 6.43 -4.56 10.91
C ALA A 379 6.38 -3.59 9.72
N ARG A 380 7.38 -3.63 8.84
CA ARG A 380 7.39 -2.84 7.59
C ARG A 380 6.29 -3.26 6.62
N SER A 381 5.97 -4.55 6.55
CA SER A 381 4.90 -5.06 5.68
C SER A 381 3.47 -4.79 6.18
N ARG A 382 3.29 -4.32 7.44
CA ARG A 382 1.96 -4.21 8.07
C ARG A 382 1.01 -3.27 7.36
N ALA A 383 1.51 -2.21 6.73
CA ALA A 383 0.71 -1.25 5.98
C ALA A 383 0.25 -1.79 4.60
N HIS A 384 0.75 -2.96 4.19
CA HIS A 384 0.48 -3.51 2.86
C HIS A 384 -0.51 -4.67 2.93
N ALA A 385 -1.41 -4.71 1.96
CA ALA A 385 -2.44 -5.74 1.83
C ALA A 385 -1.87 -7.05 1.23
N SER A 386 -0.84 -7.62 1.84
CA SER A 386 -0.30 -8.93 1.46
C SER A 386 -1.18 -10.07 1.98
N ASP A 387 -1.26 -11.17 1.21
CA ASP A 387 -1.93 -12.40 1.61
C ASP A 387 -1.05 -13.30 2.48
N GLY A 388 0.28 -13.14 2.39
CA GLY A 388 1.27 -13.94 3.09
C GLY A 388 2.69 -13.59 2.68
N PHE A 389 3.62 -14.46 3.06
CA PHE A 389 5.05 -14.26 2.86
C PHE A 389 5.68 -15.46 2.17
N ILE A 390 6.68 -15.24 1.33
CA ILE A 390 7.54 -16.30 0.80
C ILE A 390 8.78 -16.37 1.68
N VAL A 391 9.20 -17.59 2.05
CA VAL A 391 10.48 -17.84 2.70
C VAL A 391 11.32 -18.73 1.79
N TYR A 392 12.43 -18.20 1.31
CA TYR A 392 13.28 -18.86 0.31
C TYR A 392 14.16 -19.95 0.91
N ASP A 393 14.38 -21.01 0.13
CA ASP A 393 15.39 -22.03 0.36
C ASP A 393 16.57 -21.77 -0.58
N ILE A 394 17.63 -21.15 -0.03
CA ILE A 394 18.79 -20.71 -0.81
C ILE A 394 19.85 -21.80 -0.83
N GLN A 395 20.11 -22.32 -2.02
CA GLN A 395 21.14 -23.33 -2.27
C GLN A 395 22.41 -22.71 -2.87
N ASP A 396 23.55 -23.40 -2.72
CA ASP A 396 24.75 -23.03 -3.47
C ASP A 396 24.59 -23.48 -4.92
N GLU A 397 24.41 -22.49 -5.78
CA GLU A 397 24.14 -22.66 -7.20
C GLU A 397 25.34 -22.27 -8.07
N SER A 398 26.53 -22.18 -7.49
CA SER A 398 27.78 -21.83 -8.20
C SER A 398 28.07 -22.72 -9.42
N SER A 399 27.59 -23.96 -9.45
CA SER A 399 27.73 -24.85 -10.62
C SER A 399 26.81 -24.52 -11.79
N ARG A 400 25.83 -23.61 -11.64
CA ARG A 400 24.86 -23.26 -12.70
C ARG A 400 25.44 -22.37 -13.80
N ASN A 401 26.48 -21.60 -13.50
CA ASN A 401 27.08 -20.64 -14.41
C ASN A 401 28.61 -20.72 -14.32
N ALA A 402 29.30 -20.62 -15.46
CA ALA A 402 30.77 -20.61 -15.51
C ALA A 402 31.35 -19.30 -14.94
N GLU A 403 30.53 -18.23 -14.88
CA GLU A 403 30.92 -16.93 -14.34
C GLU A 403 30.95 -16.92 -12.80
N SER A 404 31.89 -16.16 -12.24
CA SER A 404 32.03 -15.99 -10.79
C SER A 404 30.80 -15.28 -10.19
N ARG A 405 30.20 -15.90 -9.17
CA ARG A 405 29.06 -15.34 -8.42
C ARG A 405 29.40 -13.93 -7.85
N PRO A 406 28.61 -12.87 -8.14
CA PRO A 406 28.93 -11.50 -7.73
C PRO A 406 28.99 -11.26 -6.21
N PHE A 407 28.13 -11.95 -5.46
CA PHE A 407 28.16 -11.97 -3.99
C PHE A 407 28.57 -13.36 -3.51
N PRO A 408 29.48 -13.48 -2.52
CA PRO A 408 29.83 -14.78 -1.96
C PRO A 408 28.58 -15.53 -1.49
N PHE A 409 28.49 -16.82 -1.79
CA PHE A 409 27.44 -17.64 -1.21
C PHE A 409 27.58 -17.61 0.31
N ARG A 410 26.45 -17.40 0.99
CA ARG A 410 26.38 -17.48 2.44
C ARG A 410 25.26 -18.45 2.77
N ARG A 411 25.60 -19.48 3.54
CA ARG A 411 24.59 -20.36 4.11
C ARG A 411 23.66 -19.55 4.99
N THR A 412 22.39 -19.91 4.94
CA THR A 412 21.34 -19.37 5.78
C THR A 412 20.92 -20.41 6.80
N ILE A 413 20.23 -19.98 7.86
CA ILE A 413 19.52 -20.92 8.73
C ILE A 413 18.46 -21.69 7.94
N ASP A 414 17.98 -22.79 8.52
CA ASP A 414 16.94 -23.61 7.89
C ASP A 414 15.69 -22.75 7.59
N PRO A 415 15.19 -22.75 6.33
CA PRO A 415 14.02 -21.96 5.95
C PRO A 415 12.76 -22.30 6.75
N SER A 416 12.57 -23.57 7.13
CA SER A 416 11.43 -24.02 7.94
C SER A 416 11.53 -23.48 9.37
N GLU A 417 12.73 -23.39 9.95
CA GLU A 417 12.97 -22.75 11.24
C GLU A 417 12.71 -21.25 11.20
N TYR A 418 13.13 -20.56 10.13
CA TYR A 418 12.85 -19.12 10.02
C TYR A 418 11.36 -18.84 9.77
N ALA A 419 10.70 -19.64 8.92
CA ALA A 419 9.31 -19.43 8.53
C ALA A 419 8.32 -19.54 9.69
N GLN A 420 8.64 -20.29 10.76
CA GLN A 420 7.75 -20.46 11.91
C GLN A 420 7.48 -19.16 12.68
N HIS A 421 8.35 -18.15 12.52
CA HIS A 421 8.19 -16.85 13.19
C HIS A 421 7.15 -15.93 12.52
N PHE A 422 6.79 -16.18 11.25
CA PHE A 422 5.90 -15.29 10.49
C PHE A 422 4.44 -15.32 10.96
N PRO A 423 3.79 -16.49 11.11
CA PRO A 423 2.40 -16.54 11.58
C PRO A 423 2.16 -15.80 12.91
N PRO A 424 2.92 -16.04 14.00
CA PRO A 424 2.69 -15.32 15.25
C PRO A 424 3.01 -13.82 15.15
N ALA A 425 3.97 -13.42 14.31
CA ALA A 425 4.34 -12.00 14.15
C ALA A 425 3.34 -11.19 13.31
N SER A 426 2.66 -11.84 12.35
CA SER A 426 1.90 -11.17 11.28
C SER A 426 0.42 -11.53 11.19
N GLY A 427 0.00 -12.66 11.76
CA GLY A 427 -1.32 -13.24 11.52
C GLY A 427 -1.48 -13.91 10.15
N LYS A 428 -0.42 -13.97 9.32
CA LYS A 428 -0.45 -14.50 7.95
C LYS A 428 0.48 -15.70 7.80
N SER A 429 0.12 -16.62 6.90
CA SER A 429 0.90 -17.84 6.63
C SER A 429 2.06 -17.58 5.66
N THR A 430 2.95 -18.56 5.51
CA THR A 430 4.11 -18.53 4.62
C THR A 430 3.97 -19.53 3.47
N VAL A 431 4.58 -19.20 2.33
CA VAL A 431 4.96 -20.14 1.27
C VAL A 431 6.41 -20.53 1.52
N LEU A 432 6.64 -21.75 1.98
CA LEU A 432 7.98 -22.27 2.23
C LEU A 432 8.56 -22.85 0.94
N TYR A 433 9.63 -22.27 0.42
CA TYR A 433 10.36 -22.85 -0.70
C TYR A 433 11.08 -24.11 -0.25
N LYS A 434 11.15 -25.09 -1.15
CA LYS A 434 11.92 -26.32 -0.93
C LYS A 434 12.62 -26.76 -2.21
N ALA A 435 13.94 -26.67 -2.20
CA ALA A 435 14.77 -27.33 -3.19
C ALA A 435 14.73 -28.84 -2.94
N CYS A 436 14.13 -29.59 -3.87
CA CYS A 436 14.02 -31.05 -3.80
C CYS A 436 15.39 -31.67 -4.12
N SER A 437 16.27 -31.61 -3.14
CA SER A 437 17.71 -31.86 -3.24
C SER A 437 18.16 -33.06 -2.42
N GLU A 438 17.23 -33.62 -1.63
CA GLU A 438 17.37 -34.79 -0.77
C GLU A 438 17.76 -36.02 -1.56
N ALA A 439 18.59 -36.87 -0.94
CA ALA A 439 19.15 -38.05 -1.58
C ALA A 439 18.09 -39.07 -2.03
N ASP A 440 17.02 -39.21 -1.25
CA ASP A 440 15.96 -40.20 -1.48
C ASP A 440 14.58 -39.73 -0.96
N GLU A 441 13.58 -40.58 -1.16
CA GLU A 441 12.21 -40.35 -0.72
C GLU A 441 12.05 -40.29 0.80
N ALA A 442 12.83 -41.08 1.54
CA ALA A 442 12.72 -41.17 2.99
C ALA A 442 13.20 -39.87 3.65
N ALA A 443 14.32 -39.32 3.17
CA ALA A 443 14.83 -38.03 3.61
C ALA A 443 13.84 -36.88 3.34
N PHE A 444 13.21 -36.87 2.16
CA PHE A 444 12.20 -35.85 1.83
C PHE A 444 10.92 -36.02 2.66
N ALA A 445 10.45 -37.26 2.86
CA ALA A 445 9.30 -37.56 3.71
C ALA A 445 9.55 -37.12 5.16
N SER A 446 10.73 -37.40 5.71
CA SER A 446 11.13 -36.94 7.05
C SER A 446 11.14 -35.41 7.16
N TRP A 447 11.64 -34.73 6.13
CA TRP A 447 11.59 -33.26 6.07
C TRP A 447 10.16 -32.73 6.02
N LEU A 448 9.29 -33.33 5.21
CA LEU A 448 7.87 -32.96 5.14
C LEU A 448 7.16 -33.12 6.49
N ASP A 449 7.41 -34.24 7.17
CA ASP A 449 6.82 -34.48 8.49
C ASP A 449 7.31 -33.44 9.51
N GLY A 450 8.58 -33.04 9.42
CA GLY A 450 9.14 -31.92 10.19
C GLY A 450 8.50 -30.57 9.87
N ALA A 451 8.25 -30.29 8.58
CA ALA A 451 7.58 -29.06 8.14
C ALA A 451 6.13 -29.02 8.64
N GLN A 452 5.41 -30.14 8.57
CA GLN A 452 4.05 -30.26 9.07
C GLN A 452 3.98 -30.14 10.60
N ARG A 453 4.93 -30.72 11.35
CA ARG A 453 5.05 -30.51 12.81
C ARG A 453 5.29 -29.05 13.17
N ARG A 454 6.03 -28.31 12.34
CA ARG A 454 6.22 -26.85 12.45
C ARG A 454 5.08 -26.04 11.83
N ASN A 455 3.98 -26.71 11.46
CA ASN A 455 2.74 -26.09 11.01
C ASN A 455 2.88 -25.32 9.68
N HIS A 456 3.75 -25.82 8.80
CA HIS A 456 3.90 -25.33 7.42
C HIS A 456 2.96 -26.12 6.50
N HIS A 457 2.08 -25.42 5.80
CA HIS A 457 1.05 -26.06 4.97
C HIS A 457 1.08 -25.65 3.49
N THR A 458 1.87 -24.63 3.17
CA THR A 458 1.93 -24.06 1.81
C THR A 458 3.38 -24.10 1.35
N LEU A 459 3.68 -24.95 0.38
CA LEU A 459 5.05 -25.20 -0.11
C LEU A 459 5.25 -24.68 -1.54
N ASN A 460 6.48 -24.36 -1.91
CA ASN A 460 6.84 -24.15 -3.31
C ASN A 460 8.04 -25.02 -3.69
N LEU A 461 7.79 -26.05 -4.48
CA LEU A 461 8.81 -27.04 -4.83
C LEU A 461 9.69 -26.53 -5.98
N VAL A 462 10.99 -26.66 -5.80
CA VAL A 462 12.02 -26.29 -6.77
C VAL A 462 12.80 -27.53 -7.17
N GLY A 463 12.85 -27.80 -8.48
CA GLY A 463 13.63 -28.92 -9.00
C GLY A 463 15.13 -28.70 -8.83
N PRO A 464 15.91 -29.78 -8.67
CA PRO A 464 17.35 -29.68 -8.49
C PRO A 464 18.02 -29.02 -9.71
N SER A 465 19.08 -28.25 -9.45
CA SER A 465 19.96 -27.69 -10.48
C SER A 465 20.68 -28.84 -11.20
N SER A 466 20.50 -28.93 -12.52
CA SER A 466 20.76 -30.12 -13.34
C SER A 466 22.24 -30.37 -13.67
N SER A 467 23.13 -30.48 -12.67
CA SER A 467 24.59 -30.62 -12.93
C SER A 467 25.40 -31.46 -11.92
N GLY A 468 24.80 -32.40 -11.17
CA GLY A 468 25.58 -33.28 -10.28
C GLY A 468 25.15 -34.74 -10.33
N ASP A 469 26.12 -35.66 -10.19
CA ASP A 469 25.95 -37.12 -10.11
C ASP A 469 25.36 -37.60 -8.77
N THR A 470 24.93 -36.69 -7.90
CA THR A 470 24.34 -37.04 -6.60
C THR A 470 22.91 -37.55 -6.81
N PRO A 471 22.54 -38.73 -6.26
CA PRO A 471 21.14 -39.19 -6.25
C PRO A 471 20.26 -38.13 -5.60
N ARG A 472 19.11 -37.82 -6.22
CA ARG A 472 18.14 -36.86 -5.70
C ARG A 472 16.73 -37.34 -5.99
N ILE A 473 15.80 -37.01 -5.09
CA ILE A 473 14.37 -37.24 -5.34
C ILE A 473 13.89 -36.50 -6.60
N SER A 474 13.06 -37.16 -7.40
CA SER A 474 12.44 -36.52 -8.57
C SER A 474 11.34 -35.54 -8.15
N MET A 475 11.10 -34.49 -8.94
CA MET A 475 10.00 -33.54 -8.70
C MET A 475 8.62 -34.22 -8.67
N GLU A 476 8.42 -35.24 -9.50
CA GLU A 476 7.18 -36.01 -9.54
C GLU A 476 6.95 -36.77 -8.24
N ARG A 477 8.01 -37.40 -7.71
CA ARG A 477 7.90 -38.15 -6.47
C ARG A 477 7.79 -37.26 -5.24
N ALA A 478 8.53 -36.14 -5.20
CA ALA A 478 8.37 -35.12 -4.17
C ALA A 478 6.93 -34.58 -4.12
N ALA A 479 6.34 -34.29 -5.29
CA ALA A 479 4.95 -33.87 -5.39
C ALA A 479 3.96 -34.94 -4.90
N ALA A 480 4.19 -36.22 -5.25
CA ALA A 480 3.38 -37.33 -4.76
C ALA A 480 3.38 -37.41 -3.22
N LEU A 481 4.55 -37.29 -2.60
CA LEU A 481 4.69 -37.29 -1.13
C LEU A 481 3.96 -36.10 -0.48
N VAL A 482 3.92 -34.92 -1.10
CA VAL A 482 3.12 -33.79 -0.60
C VAL A 482 1.63 -34.08 -0.74
N ASN A 483 1.18 -34.64 -1.87
CA ASN A 483 -0.24 -34.97 -2.10
C ASN A 483 -0.76 -36.06 -1.14
N GLU A 484 0.11 -36.96 -0.68
CA GLU A 484 -0.20 -38.00 0.31
C GLU A 484 -0.49 -37.42 1.71
N ARG A 485 -0.13 -36.15 1.97
CA ARG A 485 -0.28 -35.49 3.29
C ARG A 485 -1.49 -34.55 3.31
N PRO A 486 -2.55 -34.88 4.08
CA PRO A 486 -3.71 -34.00 4.23
C PRO A 486 -3.31 -32.66 4.86
N GLY A 487 -3.87 -31.57 4.33
CA GLY A 487 -3.60 -30.24 4.86
C GLY A 487 -2.28 -29.63 4.39
N MET A 488 -1.63 -30.18 3.36
CA MET A 488 -0.54 -29.50 2.66
C MET A 488 -0.92 -29.25 1.21
N ALA A 489 -0.40 -28.16 0.65
CA ALA A 489 -0.52 -27.84 -0.76
C ALA A 489 0.80 -27.28 -1.28
N PHE A 490 1.06 -27.46 -2.57
CA PHE A 490 2.27 -26.96 -3.17
C PHE A 490 2.04 -26.24 -4.50
N GLY A 491 2.93 -25.29 -4.78
CA GLY A 491 3.17 -24.73 -6.10
C GLY A 491 4.56 -25.09 -6.61
N CYS A 492 4.92 -24.54 -7.77
CA CYS A 492 6.23 -24.73 -8.37
C CYS A 492 6.77 -23.43 -8.97
N VAL A 493 8.08 -23.38 -9.20
CA VAL A 493 8.71 -22.27 -9.95
C VAL A 493 8.38 -22.37 -11.45
N THR A 494 8.20 -21.22 -12.10
CA THR A 494 8.17 -21.08 -13.57
C THR A 494 9.22 -20.08 -14.06
N ILE A 495 9.75 -20.28 -15.27
CA ILE A 495 10.83 -19.44 -15.82
C ILE A 495 10.45 -18.99 -17.23
N ALA A 496 10.00 -17.75 -17.36
CA ALA A 496 9.51 -17.20 -18.63
C ALA A 496 10.61 -17.14 -19.70
N GLU A 497 11.83 -16.81 -19.33
CA GLU A 497 13.00 -16.66 -20.20
C GLU A 497 13.36 -18.00 -20.87
N ARG A 498 13.14 -19.12 -20.18
CA ARG A 498 13.30 -20.47 -20.74
C ARG A 498 12.30 -20.73 -21.85
N HIS A 499 11.15 -20.06 -21.83
CA HIS A 499 10.14 -20.18 -22.86
C HIS A 499 10.55 -19.49 -24.16
N LEU A 500 11.24 -18.33 -24.09
CA LEU A 500 11.80 -17.69 -25.28
C LEU A 500 12.87 -18.56 -25.94
N THR A 501 13.75 -19.17 -25.12
CA THR A 501 14.88 -19.96 -25.63
C THR A 501 14.48 -21.35 -26.11
N LYS A 502 13.65 -22.08 -25.35
CA LYS A 502 13.32 -23.49 -25.64
C LYS A 502 11.91 -23.68 -26.18
N GLY A 503 11.01 -22.71 -26.03
CA GLY A 503 9.61 -22.83 -26.47
C GLY A 503 8.74 -23.78 -25.62
N THR A 504 9.26 -24.42 -24.58
CA THR A 504 8.57 -25.54 -23.90
C THR A 504 8.10 -25.27 -22.47
N GLU A 505 8.32 -24.08 -21.90
CA GLU A 505 7.96 -23.85 -20.49
C GLU A 505 6.45 -23.99 -20.20
N HIS A 506 5.56 -23.61 -21.12
CA HIS A 506 4.12 -23.86 -20.96
C HIS A 506 3.77 -25.35 -20.83
N LEU A 507 4.54 -26.24 -21.47
CA LEU A 507 4.39 -27.69 -21.32
C LEU A 507 4.92 -28.17 -19.96
N ASN A 508 5.98 -27.53 -19.45
CA ASN A 508 6.49 -27.81 -18.10
C ASN A 508 5.47 -27.39 -17.03
N LEU A 509 4.78 -26.26 -17.21
CA LEU A 509 3.67 -25.83 -16.35
C LEU A 509 2.57 -26.90 -16.31
N LEU A 510 2.13 -27.39 -17.46
CA LEU A 510 1.12 -28.45 -17.55
C LEU A 510 1.57 -29.74 -16.89
N ARG A 511 2.82 -30.15 -17.09
CA ARG A 511 3.38 -31.34 -16.45
C ARG A 511 3.36 -31.20 -14.92
N LYS A 512 3.77 -30.05 -14.39
CA LYS A 512 3.76 -29.75 -12.95
C LYS A 512 2.35 -29.63 -12.38
N ALA A 513 1.41 -29.06 -13.13
CA ALA A 513 0.00 -29.06 -12.77
C ALA A 513 -0.55 -30.49 -12.69
N GLY A 514 -0.10 -31.37 -13.61
CA GLY A 514 -0.39 -32.82 -13.58
C GLY A 514 0.12 -33.53 -12.33
N TYR A 515 1.20 -33.04 -11.71
CA TYR A 515 1.67 -33.53 -10.41
C TYR A 515 0.83 -33.04 -9.22
N GLY A 516 -0.08 -32.09 -9.44
CA GLY A 516 -0.94 -31.51 -8.40
C GLY A 516 -0.60 -30.07 -8.01
N ALA A 517 0.37 -29.42 -8.67
CA ALA A 517 0.74 -28.03 -8.37
C ALA A 517 -0.46 -27.08 -8.49
N LYS A 518 -0.69 -26.26 -7.46
CA LYS A 518 -1.89 -25.40 -7.32
C LYS A 518 -1.64 -23.93 -7.67
N TRP A 519 -0.37 -23.52 -7.80
CA TRP A 519 0.06 -22.21 -8.27
C TRP A 519 1.48 -22.31 -8.84
N PHE A 520 1.90 -21.28 -9.57
CA PHE A 520 3.28 -21.09 -10.00
C PHE A 520 3.81 -19.75 -9.54
N ILE A 521 5.10 -19.67 -9.22
CA ILE A 521 5.79 -18.42 -8.90
C ILE A 521 6.94 -18.23 -9.90
N SER A 522 6.97 -17.09 -10.58
CA SER A 522 8.02 -16.80 -11.57
C SER A 522 9.33 -16.39 -10.89
N GLN A 523 10.44 -16.43 -11.63
CA GLN A 523 11.61 -15.60 -11.29
C GLN A 523 11.29 -14.12 -11.51
N ALA A 524 12.20 -13.24 -11.05
CA ALA A 524 12.05 -11.79 -11.20
C ALA A 524 11.87 -11.38 -12.67
N VAL A 525 10.90 -10.51 -12.94
CA VAL A 525 10.54 -10.06 -14.28
C VAL A 525 11.10 -8.65 -14.53
N TYR A 526 12.04 -8.53 -15.47
CA TYR A 526 12.56 -7.26 -15.99
C TYR A 526 12.22 -7.02 -17.47
N ASP A 527 11.71 -8.05 -18.15
CA ASP A 527 11.24 -7.99 -19.53
C ASP A 527 9.87 -8.68 -19.63
N ALA A 528 8.90 -7.95 -20.15
CA ALA A 528 7.53 -8.41 -20.30
C ALA A 528 7.38 -9.47 -21.40
N GLU A 529 8.22 -9.46 -22.44
CA GLU A 529 7.99 -10.23 -23.66
C GLU A 529 7.98 -11.75 -23.42
N ALA A 530 8.94 -12.23 -22.64
CA ALA A 530 9.02 -13.64 -22.27
C ALA A 530 7.75 -14.11 -21.54
N THR A 531 7.28 -13.27 -20.62
CA THR A 531 6.10 -13.54 -19.78
C THR A 531 4.83 -13.52 -20.61
N ILE A 532 4.65 -12.50 -21.47
CA ILE A 532 3.48 -12.38 -22.36
C ILE A 532 3.36 -13.62 -23.26
N LYS A 533 4.47 -14.03 -23.89
CA LYS A 533 4.48 -15.21 -24.75
C LYS A 533 4.14 -16.48 -23.97
N LEU A 534 4.75 -16.67 -22.80
CA LEU A 534 4.48 -17.82 -21.94
C LEU A 534 3.00 -17.91 -21.55
N LEU A 535 2.39 -16.78 -21.16
CA LEU A 535 0.99 -16.73 -20.75
C LEU A 535 0.05 -17.12 -21.90
N HIS A 536 0.27 -16.59 -23.10
CA HIS A 536 -0.55 -16.93 -24.27
C HIS A 536 -0.41 -18.39 -24.68
N ASP A 537 0.82 -18.91 -24.76
CA ASP A 537 1.06 -20.30 -25.16
C ASP A 537 0.51 -21.28 -24.11
N TYR A 538 0.64 -20.95 -22.82
CA TYR A 538 0.06 -21.73 -21.72
C TYR A 538 -1.47 -21.71 -21.78
N ALA A 539 -2.10 -20.55 -21.94
CA ALA A 539 -3.54 -20.44 -22.10
C ALA A 539 -4.05 -21.21 -23.32
N GLY A 540 -3.34 -21.10 -24.45
CA GLY A 540 -3.67 -21.77 -25.70
C GLY A 540 -3.59 -23.29 -25.61
N GLU A 541 -2.52 -23.80 -24.99
CA GLU A 541 -2.36 -25.24 -24.75
C GLU A 541 -3.40 -25.77 -23.74
N CYS A 542 -3.70 -25.03 -22.67
CA CYS A 542 -4.78 -25.35 -21.73
C CYS A 542 -6.13 -25.49 -22.45
N ARG A 543 -6.48 -24.54 -23.32
CA ARG A 543 -7.69 -24.61 -24.15
C ARG A 543 -7.70 -25.84 -25.06
N ARG A 544 -6.58 -26.16 -25.71
CA ARG A 544 -6.47 -27.36 -26.57
C ARG A 544 -6.65 -28.66 -25.81
N ARG A 545 -6.24 -28.73 -24.54
CA ARG A 545 -6.37 -29.91 -23.68
C ARG A 545 -7.66 -29.95 -22.85
N GLY A 546 -8.49 -28.90 -22.92
CA GLY A 546 -9.72 -28.81 -22.14
C GLY A 546 -9.49 -28.65 -20.63
N CYS A 547 -8.34 -28.10 -20.21
CA CYS A 547 -8.04 -27.81 -18.81
C CYS A 547 -7.96 -26.31 -18.52
N THR A 548 -8.18 -25.92 -17.27
CA THR A 548 -8.06 -24.52 -16.83
C THR A 548 -6.62 -24.18 -16.43
N PRO A 549 -6.08 -23.03 -16.84
CA PRO A 549 -4.79 -22.56 -16.35
C PRO A 549 -4.76 -22.41 -14.82
N VAL A 550 -3.63 -22.78 -14.23
CA VAL A 550 -3.32 -22.55 -12.82
C VAL A 550 -2.71 -21.15 -12.65
N LYS A 551 -2.95 -20.50 -11.51
CA LYS A 551 -2.48 -19.13 -11.22
C LYS A 551 -0.95 -19.02 -11.31
N ILE A 552 -0.47 -17.93 -11.91
CA ILE A 552 0.95 -17.57 -11.96
C ILE A 552 1.17 -16.27 -11.18
N LEU A 553 2.02 -16.32 -10.15
CA LEU A 553 2.51 -15.16 -9.44
C LEU A 553 3.75 -14.62 -10.16
N LEU A 554 3.70 -13.36 -10.56
CA LEU A 554 4.81 -12.67 -11.20
C LEU A 554 5.69 -12.03 -10.12
N THR A 555 6.94 -12.43 -10.07
CA THR A 555 7.91 -11.90 -9.11
C THR A 555 8.58 -10.65 -9.65
N PHE A 556 8.71 -9.62 -8.82
CA PHE A 556 9.45 -8.40 -9.12
C PHE A 556 10.41 -8.08 -7.97
N ALA A 557 11.55 -7.47 -8.29
CA ALA A 557 12.54 -7.06 -7.32
C ALA A 557 13.09 -5.69 -7.71
N PRO A 558 13.22 -4.72 -6.80
CA PRO A 558 13.87 -3.46 -7.09
C PRO A 558 15.40 -3.61 -7.06
N VAL A 559 16.10 -2.88 -7.92
CA VAL A 559 17.56 -2.91 -8.04
C VAL A 559 18.08 -1.49 -8.26
N GLY A 560 18.96 -1.02 -7.38
CA GLY A 560 19.55 0.33 -7.49
C GLY A 560 21.04 0.33 -7.82
N ARG A 561 21.67 -0.85 -7.98
CA ARG A 561 23.13 -0.97 -8.00
C ARG A 561 23.63 -1.91 -9.09
N PRO A 562 24.77 -1.61 -9.76
CA PRO A 562 25.38 -2.50 -10.75
C PRO A 562 25.61 -3.91 -10.22
N LYS A 563 26.08 -4.03 -8.97
CA LYS A 563 26.40 -5.33 -8.37
C LYS A 563 25.14 -6.16 -8.08
N THR A 564 24.04 -5.53 -7.67
CA THR A 564 22.76 -6.23 -7.51
C THR A 564 22.24 -6.68 -8.88
N LEU A 565 22.36 -5.84 -9.91
CA LEU A 565 21.93 -6.18 -11.27
C LEU A 565 22.74 -7.34 -11.88
N GLN A 566 24.06 -7.36 -11.65
CA GLN A 566 24.91 -8.50 -12.00
C GLN A 566 24.44 -9.78 -11.31
N PHE A 567 24.02 -9.69 -10.04
CA PHE A 567 23.49 -10.83 -9.31
C PHE A 567 22.15 -11.32 -9.87
N VAL A 568 21.24 -10.41 -10.24
CA VAL A 568 19.97 -10.75 -10.92
C VAL A 568 20.24 -11.52 -12.22
N LYS A 569 21.16 -11.04 -13.05
CA LYS A 569 21.56 -11.73 -14.28
C LYS A 569 22.21 -13.09 -14.01
N TRP A 570 23.04 -13.19 -12.97
CA TRP A 570 23.66 -14.45 -12.55
C TRP A 570 22.63 -15.51 -12.13
N LEU A 571 21.49 -15.10 -11.53
CA LEU A 571 20.35 -15.97 -11.24
C LEU A 571 19.59 -16.45 -12.50
N GLY A 572 20.01 -16.02 -13.69
CA GLY A 572 19.42 -16.39 -14.97
C GLY A 572 18.25 -15.53 -15.41
N VAL A 573 18.00 -14.39 -14.74
CA VAL A 573 16.98 -13.43 -15.13
C VAL A 573 17.49 -12.60 -16.31
N HIS A 574 16.67 -12.48 -17.35
CA HIS A 574 17.01 -11.63 -18.48
C HIS A 574 16.71 -10.17 -18.15
N VAL A 575 17.74 -9.32 -18.24
CA VAL A 575 17.61 -7.86 -18.13
C VAL A 575 18.08 -7.25 -19.45
N PRO A 576 17.19 -6.62 -20.24
CA PRO A 576 17.58 -5.96 -21.49
C PRO A 576 18.63 -4.87 -21.26
N SER A 577 19.60 -4.73 -22.17
CA SER A 577 20.68 -3.74 -22.03
C SER A 577 20.16 -2.31 -21.90
N ALA A 578 19.10 -1.95 -22.64
CA ALA A 578 18.47 -0.63 -22.52
C ALA A 578 17.83 -0.39 -21.13
N VAL A 579 17.29 -1.44 -20.50
CA VAL A 579 16.74 -1.36 -19.14
C VAL A 579 17.86 -1.20 -18.12
N GLU A 580 18.94 -1.95 -18.27
CA GLU A 580 20.14 -1.81 -17.44
C GLU A 580 20.73 -0.39 -17.54
N GLU A 581 20.93 0.11 -18.75
CA GLU A 581 21.45 1.46 -18.98
C GLU A 581 20.54 2.52 -18.38
N ARG A 582 19.22 2.37 -18.51
CA ARG A 582 18.22 3.28 -17.91
C ARG A 582 18.32 3.32 -16.39
N ILE A 583 18.36 2.17 -15.73
CA ILE A 583 18.48 2.07 -14.26
C ILE A 583 19.83 2.65 -13.81
N LEU A 584 20.93 2.28 -14.47
CA LEU A 584 22.27 2.68 -14.07
C LEU A 584 22.64 4.12 -14.42
N ALA A 585 21.98 4.74 -15.41
CA ALA A 585 22.15 6.16 -15.71
C ALA A 585 21.80 7.03 -14.49
N LYS A 586 20.79 6.62 -13.70
CA LYS A 586 20.41 7.28 -12.45
C LYS A 586 21.39 6.96 -11.30
N ALA A 587 22.08 5.82 -11.34
CA ALA A 587 23.04 5.39 -10.31
C ALA A 587 24.43 6.05 -10.43
N ASN A 588 24.80 6.58 -11.60
CA ASN A 588 26.16 7.06 -11.91
C ASN A 588 26.37 8.56 -11.66
N ALA A 589 25.40 9.29 -11.10
CA ALA A 589 25.61 10.65 -10.60
C ALA A 589 26.20 10.59 -9.17
N THR A 590 27.24 11.37 -8.89
CA THR A 590 28.23 11.12 -7.82
C THR A 590 27.79 11.43 -6.37
N GLU A 591 26.54 11.22 -5.97
CA GLU A 591 26.03 11.53 -4.62
C GLU A 591 25.11 10.45 -4.03
N SER A 592 24.99 10.39 -2.70
CA SER A 592 24.15 9.38 -2.01
C SER A 592 22.66 9.42 -2.39
N LYS A 593 22.14 10.60 -2.80
CA LYS A 593 20.76 10.81 -3.29
C LYS A 593 20.43 10.07 -4.61
N THR A 594 21.43 9.51 -5.29
CA THR A 594 21.28 8.88 -6.62
C THR A 594 20.96 7.37 -6.57
N LYS A 595 21.29 6.70 -5.46
CA LYS A 595 20.98 5.27 -5.27
C LYS A 595 19.48 5.05 -5.11
N GLU A 596 18.83 5.93 -4.35
CA GLU A 596 17.36 5.92 -4.20
C GLU A 596 16.68 6.23 -5.53
N ALA A 597 17.22 7.19 -6.31
CA ALA A 597 16.74 7.47 -7.65
C ALA A 597 16.86 6.26 -8.60
N ALA A 598 17.95 5.50 -8.54
CA ALA A 598 18.11 4.27 -9.31
C ALA A 598 17.14 3.16 -8.86
N VAL A 599 16.89 3.04 -7.55
CA VAL A 599 15.85 2.14 -7.02
C VAL A 599 14.49 2.53 -7.56
N LEU A 600 14.10 3.81 -7.46
CA LEU A 600 12.83 4.31 -7.98
C LEU A 600 12.68 4.08 -9.48
N GLU A 601 13.74 4.32 -10.26
CA GLU A 601 13.74 4.03 -11.71
C GLU A 601 13.53 2.54 -11.99
N SER A 602 14.16 1.65 -11.20
CA SER A 602 13.92 0.21 -11.32
C SER A 602 12.48 -0.20 -10.94
N ILE A 603 11.87 0.53 -10.01
CA ILE A 603 10.46 0.34 -9.63
C ILE A 603 9.55 0.73 -10.79
N ASP A 604 9.82 1.84 -11.45
CA ASP A 604 9.06 2.29 -12.62
C ASP A 604 9.18 1.29 -13.78
N VAL A 605 10.39 0.79 -14.06
CA VAL A 605 10.62 -0.31 -15.02
C VAL A 605 9.78 -1.54 -14.69
N CYS A 606 9.74 -1.98 -13.42
CA CYS A 606 8.93 -3.12 -13.00
C CYS A 606 7.43 -2.85 -13.19
N CYS A 607 6.97 -1.64 -12.87
CA CYS A 607 5.57 -1.24 -13.06
C CYS A 607 5.19 -1.22 -14.55
N GLU A 608 6.03 -0.66 -15.41
CA GLU A 608 5.85 -0.67 -16.86
C GLU A 608 5.79 -2.10 -17.42
N ALA A 609 6.68 -2.98 -16.95
CA ALA A 609 6.66 -4.40 -17.33
C ALA A 609 5.33 -5.07 -16.93
N LEU A 610 4.83 -4.84 -15.71
CA LEU A 610 3.53 -5.35 -15.27
C LEU A 610 2.38 -4.78 -16.11
N GLN A 611 2.35 -3.46 -16.33
CA GLN A 611 1.33 -2.81 -17.15
C GLN A 611 1.28 -3.41 -18.54
N ARG A 612 2.45 -3.61 -19.17
CA ARG A 612 2.56 -4.25 -20.48
C ARG A 612 2.05 -5.70 -20.47
N ILE A 613 2.39 -6.48 -19.45
CA ILE A 613 1.88 -7.86 -19.30
C ILE A 613 0.36 -7.87 -19.16
N LEU A 614 -0.21 -7.00 -18.32
CA LEU A 614 -1.65 -6.92 -18.10
C LEU A 614 -2.40 -6.48 -19.36
N GLN A 615 -1.87 -5.48 -20.08
CA GLN A 615 -2.43 -4.99 -21.33
C GLN A 615 -2.43 -6.07 -22.42
N MET A 616 -1.32 -6.81 -22.55
CA MET A 616 -1.12 -7.76 -23.65
C MET A 616 -1.62 -9.17 -23.37
N ALA A 617 -1.66 -9.58 -22.10
CA ALA A 617 -1.98 -10.96 -21.70
C ALA A 617 -3.03 -11.07 -20.58
N GLY A 618 -3.47 -9.98 -19.96
CA GLY A 618 -4.45 -10.03 -18.86
C GLY A 618 -5.78 -10.70 -19.24
N GLY A 619 -6.19 -10.61 -20.52
CA GLY A 619 -7.38 -11.27 -21.05
C GLY A 619 -7.19 -12.71 -21.53
N CYS A 620 -5.99 -13.30 -21.42
CA CYS A 620 -5.71 -14.61 -22.02
C CYS A 620 -6.36 -15.80 -21.27
N GLY A 621 -6.83 -15.56 -20.04
CA GLY A 621 -7.48 -16.56 -19.18
C GLY A 621 -6.56 -17.23 -18.14
N VAL A 622 -5.30 -16.82 -18.04
CA VAL A 622 -4.39 -17.25 -16.96
C VAL A 622 -4.60 -16.35 -15.73
N PRO A 623 -4.97 -16.88 -14.56
CA PRO A 623 -5.06 -16.08 -13.34
C PRO A 623 -3.68 -15.57 -12.92
N LEU A 624 -3.58 -14.31 -12.51
CA LEU A 624 -2.32 -13.69 -12.12
C LEU A 624 -2.31 -13.29 -10.64
N GLY A 625 -1.12 -13.27 -10.06
CA GLY A 625 -0.81 -12.66 -8.77
C GLY A 625 0.58 -12.02 -8.80
N LEU A 626 1.04 -11.51 -7.67
CA LEU A 626 2.32 -10.85 -7.55
C LEU A 626 3.12 -11.35 -6.35
N SER A 627 4.44 -11.37 -6.50
CA SER A 627 5.39 -11.44 -5.41
C SER A 627 6.41 -10.32 -5.54
N VAL A 628 6.77 -9.68 -4.43
CA VAL A 628 7.88 -8.72 -4.40
C VAL A 628 8.93 -9.19 -3.42
N GLU A 629 10.19 -9.22 -3.85
CA GLU A 629 11.31 -9.71 -3.05
C GLU A 629 12.48 -8.72 -3.04
N SER A 630 13.30 -8.81 -1.99
CA SER A 630 14.59 -8.13 -1.95
C SER A 630 15.69 -9.11 -2.31
N LEU A 631 16.52 -8.74 -3.28
CA LEU A 631 17.68 -9.53 -3.73
C LEU A 631 19.00 -9.07 -3.10
N SER A 632 18.96 -8.11 -2.18
CA SER A 632 20.15 -7.59 -1.51
C SER A 632 19.91 -7.27 -0.05
N GLY A 633 21.00 -7.04 0.70
CA GLY A 633 20.95 -6.57 2.08
C GLY A 633 20.99 -5.04 2.20
N PHE A 634 20.80 -4.31 1.12
CA PHE A 634 20.94 -2.85 1.11
C PHE A 634 19.63 -2.18 1.49
N ARG A 635 19.70 -1.23 2.43
CA ARG A 635 18.52 -0.59 3.02
C ARG A 635 17.60 0.01 1.95
N GLU A 636 18.15 0.72 0.97
CA GLU A 636 17.37 1.42 -0.05
C GLU A 636 16.63 0.43 -0.98
N GLU A 637 17.24 -0.71 -1.30
CA GLU A 637 16.60 -1.77 -2.10
C GLU A 637 15.58 -2.57 -1.29
N ILE A 638 15.82 -2.78 0.01
CA ILE A 638 14.84 -3.37 0.93
C ILE A 638 13.61 -2.46 1.07
N ASP A 639 13.83 -1.17 1.31
CA ASP A 639 12.75 -0.20 1.48
C ASP A 639 11.98 -0.02 0.15
N GLY A 640 12.69 -0.03 -0.98
CA GLY A 640 12.11 -0.04 -2.31
C GLY A 640 11.16 -1.22 -2.59
N CYS A 641 11.30 -2.37 -1.91
CA CYS A 641 10.40 -3.50 -2.09
C CYS A 641 8.97 -3.16 -1.63
N PHE A 642 8.83 -2.39 -0.57
CA PHE A 642 7.53 -2.01 -0.01
C PHE A 642 6.82 -1.01 -0.92
N GLU A 643 7.56 -0.04 -1.47
CA GLU A 643 7.01 0.89 -2.46
C GLU A 643 6.67 0.19 -3.78
N LEU A 644 7.54 -0.70 -4.27
CA LEU A 644 7.28 -1.52 -5.44
C LEU A 644 6.00 -2.35 -5.28
N PHE A 645 5.84 -3.02 -4.13
CA PHE A 645 4.65 -3.82 -3.84
C PHE A 645 3.39 -2.97 -3.91
N ARG A 646 3.39 -1.77 -3.31
CA ARG A 646 2.25 -0.86 -3.32
C ARG A 646 1.85 -0.48 -4.75
N ARG A 647 2.81 -0.07 -5.59
CA ARG A 647 2.55 0.33 -6.98
C ARG A 647 2.08 -0.83 -7.85
N LEU A 648 2.71 -2.00 -7.73
CA LEU A 648 2.31 -3.18 -8.50
C LEU A 648 0.93 -3.70 -8.08
N GLN A 649 0.63 -3.70 -6.78
CA GLN A 649 -0.68 -4.11 -6.26
C GLN A 649 -1.79 -3.20 -6.81
N ALA A 650 -1.62 -1.87 -6.75
CA ALA A 650 -2.57 -0.93 -7.33
C ALA A 650 -2.75 -1.18 -8.84
N THR A 651 -1.64 -1.24 -9.59
CA THR A 651 -1.63 -1.50 -11.03
C THR A 651 -2.40 -2.78 -11.40
N MET A 652 -2.16 -3.89 -10.68
CA MET A 652 -2.86 -5.14 -10.95
C MET A 652 -4.34 -5.05 -10.60
N LEU A 653 -4.71 -4.46 -9.46
CA LEU A 653 -6.10 -4.37 -9.03
C LEU A 653 -6.93 -3.44 -9.93
N ASP A 654 -6.34 -2.33 -10.38
CA ASP A 654 -6.99 -1.39 -11.30
C ASP A 654 -7.25 -2.01 -12.67
N SER A 655 -6.39 -2.95 -13.11
CA SER A 655 -6.58 -3.70 -14.36
C SER A 655 -7.81 -4.63 -14.34
N VAL A 656 -8.34 -4.98 -13.17
CA VAL A 656 -9.53 -5.85 -13.02
C VAL A 656 -10.84 -5.09 -13.29
N CYS A 657 -10.77 -3.77 -13.55
CA CYS A 657 -11.92 -2.89 -13.85
C CYS A 657 -13.11 -3.06 -12.88
N SER A 658 -12.81 -3.43 -11.63
CA SER A 658 -13.78 -3.62 -10.56
C SER A 658 -13.26 -2.89 -9.32
N PRO A 659 -14.12 -2.16 -8.59
CA PRO A 659 -13.71 -1.50 -7.36
C PRO A 659 -13.16 -2.54 -6.39
N TRP A 660 -11.96 -2.28 -5.86
CA TRP A 660 -11.33 -3.12 -4.85
C TRP A 660 -11.20 -2.32 -3.55
N ALA A 661 -11.16 -3.02 -2.42
CA ALA A 661 -10.95 -2.45 -1.10
C ALA A 661 -10.13 -3.40 -0.24
N VAL A 662 -9.22 -2.86 0.56
CA VAL A 662 -8.47 -3.62 1.57
C VAL A 662 -9.33 -3.72 2.82
N ARG A 663 -9.55 -4.95 3.32
CA ARG A 663 -10.25 -5.19 4.57
C ARG A 663 -9.27 -5.71 5.60
N TRP A 664 -9.23 -5.05 6.75
CA TRP A 664 -8.43 -5.45 7.90
C TRP A 664 -9.27 -6.27 8.87
N TYR A 665 -8.70 -7.37 9.36
CA TYR A 665 -9.35 -8.25 10.34
C TYR A 665 -8.42 -8.42 11.54
N ARG A 666 -8.98 -8.38 12.75
CA ARG A 666 -8.23 -8.72 13.97
C ARG A 666 -8.12 -10.24 14.08
N VAL A 667 -6.91 -10.78 13.97
CA VAL A 667 -6.65 -12.20 14.21
C VAL A 667 -6.21 -12.40 15.67
N PRO A 668 -6.93 -13.16 16.50
CA PRO A 668 -6.54 -13.38 17.89
C PRO A 668 -5.27 -14.24 17.99
N VAL A 669 -4.21 -13.71 18.62
CA VAL A 669 -2.88 -14.36 18.70
C VAL A 669 -2.91 -15.73 19.38
N HIS A 670 -3.81 -15.92 20.35
CA HIS A 670 -4.00 -17.21 21.04
C HIS A 670 -4.54 -18.33 20.14
N SER A 671 -5.17 -18.01 19.00
CA SER A 671 -5.58 -19.02 18.00
C SER A 671 -4.42 -19.53 17.14
N MET A 672 -3.25 -18.90 17.23
CA MET A 672 -2.02 -19.23 16.48
C MET A 672 -1.03 -20.06 17.31
N ALA A 673 -1.29 -20.20 18.62
CA ALA A 673 -0.49 -20.98 19.56
C ALA A 673 -0.83 -22.48 19.46
N ARG A 674 -0.36 -23.13 18.40
CA ARG A 674 -0.12 -24.59 18.37
C ARG A 674 1.24 -24.94 17.77
N SER A 675 2.23 -24.05 17.92
CA SER A 675 3.62 -24.46 17.87
C SER A 675 3.92 -25.17 19.18
N HIS A 676 4.02 -26.50 19.16
CA HIS A 676 4.57 -27.25 20.29
C HIS A 676 5.95 -26.66 20.62
N SER A 677 6.14 -26.16 21.85
CA SER A 677 7.46 -25.73 22.32
C SER A 677 8.41 -26.92 22.31
N GLU A 678 9.72 -26.69 22.21
CA GLU A 678 10.74 -27.76 22.31
C GLU A 678 10.56 -28.60 23.58
N GLU A 679 10.07 -28.01 24.67
CA GLU A 679 9.72 -28.70 25.92
C GLU A 679 8.54 -29.69 25.78
N GLN A 680 7.57 -29.40 24.91
CA GLN A 680 6.47 -30.33 24.60
C GLN A 680 6.88 -31.39 23.57
N LEU A 681 7.75 -31.05 22.62
CA LEU A 681 8.36 -32.03 21.70
C LEU A 681 9.24 -33.04 22.44
N ALA A 682 9.89 -32.62 23.53
CA ALA A 682 10.63 -33.51 24.43
C ALA A 682 9.70 -34.35 25.34
N ALA A 683 8.50 -33.86 25.65
CA ALA A 683 7.51 -34.58 26.47
C ALA A 683 6.65 -35.58 25.68
N ASP A 684 6.41 -35.31 24.39
CA ASP A 684 5.66 -36.18 23.47
C ASP A 684 6.54 -37.28 22.83
N ALA A 685 7.87 -37.15 22.93
CA ALA A 685 8.79 -38.27 22.75
C ALA A 685 8.62 -39.22 23.94
N GLY A 686 7.77 -40.23 23.80
CA GLY A 686 7.61 -41.30 24.78
C GLY A 686 8.97 -41.95 25.15
N PRO A 687 9.03 -42.73 26.24
CA PRO A 687 10.28 -43.13 26.91
C PRO A 687 11.23 -44.06 26.10
N GLU A 688 11.02 -44.26 24.80
CA GLU A 688 11.83 -45.14 23.96
C GLU A 688 13.11 -44.49 23.38
N MET A 689 13.33 -43.19 23.59
CA MET A 689 14.55 -42.50 23.12
C MET A 689 15.58 -42.21 24.25
N ALA A 690 15.26 -42.53 25.50
CA ALA A 690 16.18 -42.33 26.63
C ALA A 690 17.17 -43.51 26.84
N GLU A 691 16.99 -44.64 26.15
CA GLU A 691 17.86 -45.82 26.29
C GLU A 691 18.99 -45.89 25.26
N GLU A 692 18.92 -45.19 24.12
CA GLU A 692 20.00 -45.21 23.11
C GLU A 692 21.15 -44.23 23.41
N GLU A 693 20.92 -43.18 24.20
CA GLU A 693 21.97 -42.21 24.56
C GLU A 693 22.84 -42.65 25.76
N GLN A 694 22.45 -43.70 26.49
CA GLN A 694 23.30 -44.34 27.51
C GLN A 694 24.19 -45.47 26.96
N ALA A 695 23.95 -45.96 25.74
CA ALA A 695 24.75 -47.03 25.13
C ALA A 695 25.96 -46.52 24.32
N ALA A 696 25.98 -45.24 23.92
CA ALA A 696 27.10 -44.67 23.14
C ALA A 696 28.24 -44.09 24.02
N GLY A 697 28.13 -44.16 25.35
CA GLY A 697 29.15 -43.72 26.32
C GLY A 697 30.15 -44.81 26.76
N SER A 698 30.17 -45.97 26.10
CA SER A 698 31.21 -46.99 26.30
C SER A 698 31.41 -47.80 25.02
N ILE A 699 32.28 -47.30 24.15
CA ILE A 699 33.40 -47.98 23.46
C ILE A 699 34.17 -46.94 22.64
#